data_AF-A0A2S3Y532-F1
#
_entry.id   AF-A0A2S3Y532-F1
#
_cell.length_a   1.000
_cell.length_b   1.000
_cell.length_c   1.000
_cell.angle_alpha   90.00
_cell.angle_beta   90.00
_cell.angle_gamma   90.00
#
_symmetry.space_group_name_H-M   'P 1'
#
loop_
_entity.id
_entity.type
_entity.pdbx_description
1 polymer ?
#
loop_
_entity_poly.entity_id
_entity_poly.type
_entity_poly.pdbx_seq_one_letter_code
_entity_poly.pdbx_strand_id
1 'polypeptide(L)'
;MASVTIQKRSVWAVHIDMPLATRLWEGRDNDWYIRTYGKPPQPSGRTWEPWRGGVFVHYTGSRTSFSPASETDCRKKVASMFADHYPDSGDIKYNYLVCPHGTVYEGRGHQRGEANGGATIALSGGRELGRNTAFYSIQGMLGVPDKPTSAMLASMKKLIHHLRYELPRERRAGGELLPHRAGGWDTECPGANLLPYAKAGSSIDPEPPAKQGAEAAALNIISRSSWGARAPKSVVKLPASERRGFVVHYSAGPSSQTVRQIQNYHMDSNGWSDIGYNFLVDTAGRIYEGRGWNNEGAHTSGYNRSHIAVCFIGRDGDATKAAKVSIRSLYEKANTVFGRTLSKTYHSALGSTSCPGNDLRSWVSSGMPVDGWSDIGDGDGGGGGGTSGVRSVASQQKAVNSLGYTPPLDVDGITGPKTVAGVKWLQAKVGVTADGIWGPDTEAAYRAYTSTGGPGKGMSSVRSIASQQKAVNDLGHTPKLDVDGVFGPRTEAGVKWLQTRAGVPADGLWGPATEAAYRDLAKGGATWSDGGLTTVRSVLRQQKAVNSLGHTPKLTEDGLFGPQTETGMKWLQTRVGVTADGLWGPDTETAFTRFSDGPNLTVDGDFGPRTIAFTQRAIGVTADGVWGAESKRALQRHLNTWSNAGLTVDGDTGPNTVKALQRHLMLMTGTKLTIDGAWGATTTRALQTALNQGRF
;
A
#
# COMPACT_ATOMS: atom_id res chain seq x y z
N MET A 1 0.57 -19.50 -0.17
CA MET A 1 -0.45 -18.44 -0.37
C MET A 1 -0.66 -17.72 0.95
N ALA A 2 -0.86 -16.40 0.97
CA ALA A 2 -1.30 -15.72 2.20
C ALA A 2 -2.68 -16.26 2.62
N SER A 3 -2.91 -16.43 3.93
CA SER A 3 -4.17 -16.95 4.48
C SER A 3 -5.35 -16.07 4.08
N VAL A 4 -6.53 -16.69 3.87
CA VAL A 4 -7.75 -15.96 3.57
C VAL A 4 -8.24 -15.23 4.83
N THR A 5 -8.56 -13.94 4.73
CA THR A 5 -9.22 -13.21 5.79
C THR A 5 -10.73 -13.36 5.62
N ILE A 6 -11.39 -14.03 6.57
CA ILE A 6 -12.84 -14.22 6.59
C ILE A 6 -13.44 -13.27 7.61
N GLN A 7 -14.35 -12.41 7.16
CA GLN A 7 -15.18 -11.59 8.04
C GLN A 7 -16.16 -12.50 8.76
N LYS A 8 -15.94 -12.72 10.05
CA LYS A 8 -16.83 -13.50 10.91
C LYS A 8 -18.16 -12.79 11.09
N ARG A 9 -19.23 -13.56 11.29
CA ARG A 9 -20.58 -13.02 11.53
C ARG A 9 -20.65 -11.99 12.65
N SER A 10 -19.94 -12.24 13.75
CA SER A 10 -19.86 -11.31 14.89
C SER A 10 -19.27 -9.94 14.54
N VAL A 11 -18.52 -9.84 13.44
CA VAL A 11 -17.83 -8.62 13.01
C VAL A 11 -18.64 -7.88 11.95
N TRP A 12 -19.17 -8.58 10.94
CA TRP A 12 -19.90 -7.89 9.87
C TRP A 12 -21.37 -7.62 10.22
N ALA A 13 -21.98 -8.40 11.12
CA ALA A 13 -23.39 -8.25 11.45
C ALA A 13 -23.70 -7.00 12.27
N VAL A 14 -22.77 -6.51 13.10
CA VAL A 14 -22.94 -5.29 13.91
C VAL A 14 -22.99 -4.00 13.09
N HIS A 15 -22.73 -4.08 11.79
CA HIS A 15 -22.72 -2.95 10.86
C HIS A 15 -23.86 -3.02 9.83
N ILE A 16 -24.87 -3.83 10.10
CA ILE A 16 -26.05 -3.96 9.23
C ILE A 16 -27.05 -2.84 9.57
N ASP A 17 -27.37 -2.03 8.58
CA ASP A 17 -28.55 -1.17 8.59
C ASP A 17 -29.57 -1.75 7.58
N MET A 18 -30.60 -2.42 8.09
CA MET A 18 -31.61 -3.10 7.27
C MET A 18 -32.62 -2.12 6.67
N PRO A 19 -33.02 -2.28 5.39
CA PRO A 19 -34.14 -1.55 4.82
C PRO A 19 -35.42 -1.70 5.66
N LEU A 20 -36.23 -0.65 5.74
CA LEU A 20 -37.48 -0.64 6.51
C LEU A 20 -38.46 -1.73 6.04
N ALA A 21 -38.52 -1.99 4.73
CA ALA A 21 -39.38 -3.02 4.14
C ALA A 21 -39.08 -4.44 4.67
N THR A 22 -37.80 -4.76 4.90
CA THR A 22 -37.38 -6.06 5.45
C THR A 22 -37.78 -6.20 6.92
N ARG A 23 -37.63 -5.12 7.71
CA ARG A 23 -38.05 -5.06 9.12
C ARG A 23 -39.58 -5.21 9.28
N LEU A 24 -40.34 -4.60 8.38
CA LEU A 24 -41.80 -4.64 8.39
C LEU A 24 -42.38 -6.01 8.00
N TRP A 25 -41.73 -6.75 7.10
CA TRP A 25 -42.21 -8.06 6.64
C TRP A 25 -42.15 -9.15 7.73
N GLU A 26 -41.14 -9.13 8.61
CA GLU A 26 -40.99 -10.12 9.69
C GLU A 26 -41.44 -9.62 11.07
N GLY A 27 -41.78 -8.33 11.20
CA GLY A 27 -42.11 -7.71 12.49
C GLY A 27 -40.94 -7.68 13.49
N ARG A 28 -39.69 -7.67 13.00
CA ARG A 28 -38.47 -7.71 13.82
C ARG A 28 -37.63 -6.44 13.66
N ASP A 29 -37.00 -6.02 14.76
CA ASP A 29 -36.13 -4.85 14.78
C ASP A 29 -34.70 -5.18 14.31
N ASN A 30 -33.91 -4.13 14.03
CA ASN A 30 -32.52 -4.29 13.59
C ASN A 30 -31.65 -4.98 14.64
N ASP A 31 -31.95 -4.76 15.92
CA ASP A 31 -31.22 -5.36 17.03
C ASP A 31 -31.43 -6.86 17.13
N TRP A 32 -32.63 -7.37 16.86
CA TRP A 32 -32.90 -8.78 16.74
C TRP A 32 -32.06 -9.40 15.63
N TYR A 33 -31.93 -8.73 14.49
CA TYR A 33 -31.10 -9.17 13.38
C TYR A 33 -29.62 -9.20 13.75
N ILE A 34 -29.07 -8.13 14.33
CA ILE A 34 -27.68 -8.09 14.80
C ILE A 34 -27.40 -9.20 15.82
N ARG A 35 -28.27 -9.38 16.82
CA ARG A 35 -28.10 -10.41 17.86
C ARG A 35 -28.26 -11.82 17.33
N THR A 36 -29.20 -12.06 16.43
CA THR A 36 -29.47 -13.38 15.87
C THR A 36 -28.39 -13.76 14.88
N TYR A 37 -27.92 -12.80 14.07
CA TYR A 37 -26.95 -13.05 13.02
C TYR A 37 -25.50 -12.94 13.45
N GLY A 38 -25.20 -12.12 14.43
CA GLY A 38 -23.86 -12.07 15.02
C GLY A 38 -23.48 -13.37 15.74
N LYS A 39 -24.45 -14.27 15.99
CA LYS A 39 -24.18 -15.59 16.54
C LYS A 39 -23.32 -16.41 15.56
N PRO A 40 -22.33 -17.16 16.06
CA PRO A 40 -21.60 -18.12 15.25
C PRO A 40 -22.56 -19.12 14.58
N PRO A 41 -22.22 -19.61 13.38
CA PRO A 41 -23.01 -20.66 12.73
C PRO A 41 -23.19 -21.86 13.66
N GLN A 42 -24.42 -22.35 13.78
CA GLN A 42 -24.72 -23.49 14.65
C GLN A 42 -24.61 -24.80 13.87
N PRO A 43 -24.06 -25.88 14.42
CA PRO A 43 -24.04 -27.19 13.77
C PRO A 43 -25.45 -27.68 13.42
N SER A 44 -25.59 -28.40 12.31
CA SER A 44 -26.84 -29.11 11.99
C SER A 44 -26.84 -30.53 12.55
N GLY A 45 -28.00 -31.09 12.89
CA GLY A 45 -28.13 -32.51 13.27
C GLY A 45 -27.87 -33.52 12.14
N ARG A 46 -27.58 -33.05 10.92
CA ARG A 46 -27.22 -33.89 9.77
C ARG A 46 -25.72 -34.14 9.74
N THR A 47 -25.31 -35.37 9.46
CA THR A 47 -23.91 -35.70 9.16
C THR A 47 -23.44 -34.92 7.93
N TRP A 48 -22.29 -34.26 8.05
CA TRP A 48 -21.71 -33.44 6.99
C TRP A 48 -20.23 -33.78 6.81
N GLU A 49 -19.93 -34.29 5.62
CA GLU A 49 -18.68 -34.92 5.22
C GLU A 49 -18.10 -34.22 3.98
N PRO A 50 -17.69 -32.95 4.09
CA PRO A 50 -17.27 -32.15 2.94
C PRO A 50 -16.04 -32.72 2.22
N TRP A 51 -15.26 -33.58 2.88
CA TRP A 51 -14.09 -34.24 2.30
C TRP A 51 -14.45 -35.24 1.19
N ARG A 52 -15.70 -35.72 1.16
CA ARG A 52 -16.18 -36.63 0.11
C ARG A 52 -16.48 -35.88 -1.18
N GLY A 53 -16.93 -34.64 -1.12
CA GLY A 53 -17.26 -33.82 -2.29
C GLY A 53 -16.22 -32.74 -2.51
N GLY A 54 -16.58 -31.50 -2.16
CA GLY A 54 -15.74 -30.34 -2.43
C GLY A 54 -16.51 -29.02 -2.32
N VAL A 55 -16.45 -28.20 -3.36
CA VAL A 55 -17.03 -26.85 -3.37
C VAL A 55 -17.99 -26.66 -4.55
N PHE A 56 -19.19 -26.17 -4.28
CA PHE A 56 -20.07 -25.58 -5.28
C PHE A 56 -19.85 -24.06 -5.38
N VAL A 57 -19.75 -23.58 -6.61
CA VAL A 57 -19.75 -22.15 -6.92
C VAL A 57 -21.17 -21.72 -7.26
N HIS A 58 -21.61 -20.66 -6.59
CA HIS A 58 -22.88 -19.99 -6.79
C HIS A 58 -22.68 -18.53 -7.11
N TYR A 59 -23.76 -17.88 -7.52
CA TYR A 59 -23.84 -16.44 -7.67
C TYR A 59 -25.15 -15.91 -7.10
N THR A 60 -25.33 -14.59 -7.06
CA THR A 60 -26.56 -13.99 -6.53
C THR A 60 -27.75 -14.18 -7.47
N GLY A 61 -27.57 -14.15 -8.79
CA GLY A 61 -28.66 -14.36 -9.74
C GLY A 61 -29.69 -13.26 -9.84
N SER A 62 -29.35 -12.04 -9.41
CA SER A 62 -30.24 -10.89 -9.61
C SER A 62 -30.29 -10.49 -11.09
N ARG A 63 -31.49 -10.12 -11.58
CA ARG A 63 -31.67 -9.44 -12.88
C ARG A 63 -31.10 -8.02 -12.89
N THR A 64 -30.68 -7.52 -11.73
CA THR A 64 -29.98 -6.23 -11.57
C THR A 64 -28.50 -6.46 -11.28
N SER A 65 -27.64 -5.67 -11.94
CA SER A 65 -26.21 -5.61 -11.65
C SER A 65 -25.96 -5.25 -10.18
N PHE A 66 -24.95 -5.88 -9.57
CA PHE A 66 -24.44 -5.55 -8.25
C PHE A 66 -22.98 -5.10 -8.36
N SER A 67 -22.81 -3.77 -8.49
CA SER A 67 -21.50 -3.09 -8.52
C SER A 67 -21.35 -2.23 -7.26
N PRO A 68 -20.92 -2.78 -6.12
CA PRO A 68 -20.84 -2.04 -4.86
C PRO A 68 -19.74 -0.99 -4.94
N ALA A 69 -20.00 0.22 -4.42
CA ALA A 69 -19.01 1.29 -4.31
C ALA A 69 -18.17 1.19 -3.02
N SER A 70 -18.66 0.41 -2.04
CA SER A 70 -18.04 0.28 -0.72
C SER A 70 -18.26 -1.09 -0.08
N GLU A 71 -17.48 -1.39 0.97
CA GLU A 71 -17.72 -2.56 1.83
C GLU A 71 -19.03 -2.46 2.62
N THR A 72 -19.58 -1.25 2.81
CA THR A 72 -20.91 -1.08 3.39
C THR A 72 -22.00 -1.61 2.47
N ASP A 73 -21.87 -1.41 1.15
CA ASP A 73 -22.83 -1.95 0.17
C ASP A 73 -22.77 -3.47 0.12
N CYS A 74 -21.57 -4.04 0.26
CA CYS A 74 -21.35 -5.49 0.36
C CYS A 74 -22.06 -6.07 1.59
N ARG A 75 -21.89 -5.46 2.77
CA ARG A 75 -22.56 -5.88 4.01
C ARG A 75 -24.08 -5.79 3.91
N LYS A 76 -24.61 -4.70 3.33
CA LYS A 76 -26.06 -4.55 3.08
C LYS A 76 -26.59 -5.65 2.18
N LYS A 77 -25.83 -6.04 1.14
CA LYS A 77 -26.24 -7.14 0.25
C LYS A 77 -26.24 -8.50 0.95
N VAL A 78 -25.22 -8.80 1.75
CA VAL A 78 -25.19 -10.03 2.57
C VAL A 78 -26.39 -10.07 3.52
N ALA A 79 -26.72 -8.93 4.14
CA ALA A 79 -27.85 -8.82 5.05
C ALA A 79 -29.20 -9.03 4.33
N SER A 80 -29.38 -8.52 3.11
CA SER A 80 -30.61 -8.74 2.34
C SER A 80 -30.82 -10.22 2.01
N MET A 81 -29.75 -10.92 1.60
CA MET A 81 -29.80 -12.35 1.29
C MET A 81 -30.17 -13.20 2.50
N PHE A 82 -29.84 -12.75 3.70
CA PHE A 82 -30.27 -13.43 4.90
C PHE A 82 -31.79 -13.44 4.99
N ALA A 83 -32.42 -12.26 4.93
CA ALA A 83 -33.86 -12.14 5.05
C ALA A 83 -34.60 -12.99 4.00
N ASP A 84 -34.06 -13.05 2.78
CA ASP A 84 -34.62 -13.87 1.71
C ASP A 84 -34.46 -15.39 1.97
N HIS A 85 -33.39 -15.83 2.63
CA HIS A 85 -33.06 -17.24 2.82
C HIS A 85 -33.55 -17.85 4.13
N TYR A 86 -33.71 -17.01 5.15
CA TYR A 86 -33.98 -17.46 6.52
C TYR A 86 -35.30 -18.21 6.68
N PRO A 87 -36.42 -17.78 6.07
CA PRO A 87 -37.69 -18.48 6.21
C PRO A 87 -37.59 -19.96 5.81
N ASP A 88 -36.86 -20.25 4.74
CA ASP A 88 -36.74 -21.62 4.21
C ASP A 88 -35.71 -22.47 4.95
N SER A 89 -34.65 -21.84 5.46
CA SER A 89 -33.41 -22.56 5.75
C SER A 89 -32.80 -22.25 7.11
N GLY A 90 -33.42 -21.34 7.86
CA GLY A 90 -33.00 -20.91 9.20
C GLY A 90 -31.63 -20.23 9.25
N ASP A 91 -31.04 -19.89 8.09
CA ASP A 91 -29.76 -19.17 7.95
C ASP A 91 -29.57 -18.72 6.49
N ILE A 92 -28.53 -17.95 6.16
CA ILE A 92 -28.12 -17.77 4.75
C ILE A 92 -27.81 -19.14 4.14
N LYS A 93 -28.32 -19.51 2.96
CA LYS A 93 -28.15 -20.87 2.41
C LYS A 93 -26.70 -21.28 2.10
N TYR A 94 -25.78 -20.32 1.93
CA TYR A 94 -24.37 -20.51 1.56
C TYR A 94 -23.41 -20.54 2.75
N ASN A 95 -22.28 -21.25 2.61
CA ASN A 95 -21.23 -21.27 3.62
C ASN A 95 -20.47 -19.94 3.67
N TYR A 96 -20.15 -19.38 2.51
CA TYR A 96 -19.38 -18.15 2.39
C TYR A 96 -19.84 -17.31 1.19
N LEU A 97 -19.68 -16.00 1.30
CA LEU A 97 -20.00 -15.03 0.24
C LEU A 97 -18.76 -14.21 -0.07
N VAL A 98 -18.48 -13.95 -1.35
CA VAL A 98 -17.31 -13.18 -1.80
C VAL A 98 -17.79 -11.96 -2.58
N CYS A 99 -17.41 -10.77 -2.12
CA CYS A 99 -17.79 -9.52 -2.77
C CYS A 99 -16.85 -9.15 -3.94
N PRO A 100 -17.27 -8.24 -4.83
CA PRO A 100 -16.42 -7.69 -5.90
C PRO A 100 -15.11 -7.04 -5.41
N HIS A 101 -15.03 -6.57 -4.16
CA HIS A 101 -13.77 -6.08 -3.58
C HIS A 101 -12.82 -7.20 -3.10
N GLY A 102 -13.28 -8.46 -3.08
CA GLY A 102 -12.51 -9.61 -2.59
C GLY A 102 -12.73 -9.97 -1.12
N THR A 103 -13.51 -9.20 -0.38
CA THR A 103 -13.83 -9.54 1.01
C THR A 103 -14.71 -10.79 1.08
N VAL A 104 -14.31 -11.73 1.95
CA VAL A 104 -15.03 -12.98 2.21
C VAL A 104 -15.87 -12.82 3.49
N TYR A 105 -17.18 -13.04 3.38
CA TYR A 105 -18.13 -12.99 4.47
C TYR A 105 -18.57 -14.40 4.88
N GLU A 106 -18.52 -14.70 6.17
CA GLU A 106 -19.00 -15.96 6.74
C GLU A 106 -20.53 -16.01 6.72
N GLY A 107 -21.10 -17.00 6.04
CA GLY A 107 -22.51 -17.37 6.11
C GLY A 107 -22.72 -18.52 7.11
N ARG A 108 -22.95 -19.74 6.62
CA ARG A 108 -23.00 -20.96 7.46
C ARG A 108 -21.64 -21.44 7.97
N GLY A 109 -20.55 -20.82 7.49
CA GLY A 109 -19.18 -21.15 7.91
C GLY A 109 -18.79 -22.60 7.64
N HIS A 110 -17.83 -23.12 8.42
CA HIS A 110 -17.29 -24.48 8.28
C HIS A 110 -17.85 -25.49 9.29
N GLN A 111 -18.99 -25.21 9.89
CA GLN A 111 -19.60 -26.08 10.92
C GLN A 111 -20.78 -26.90 10.40
N ARG A 112 -21.35 -26.54 9.24
CA ARG A 112 -22.47 -27.27 8.59
C ARG A 112 -22.51 -27.05 7.08
N GLY A 113 -23.18 -27.95 6.38
CA GLY A 113 -23.42 -27.83 4.94
C GLY A 113 -24.43 -26.76 4.56
N GLU A 114 -24.48 -26.47 3.26
CA GLU A 114 -25.45 -25.58 2.63
C GLU A 114 -26.91 -26.06 2.80
N ALA A 115 -27.86 -25.21 2.43
CA ALA A 115 -29.28 -25.57 2.35
C ALA A 115 -29.94 -25.04 1.07
N ASN A 116 -29.37 -25.39 -0.08
CA ASN A 116 -29.79 -24.87 -1.39
C ASN A 116 -30.70 -25.81 -2.20
N GLY A 117 -31.23 -26.86 -1.58
CA GLY A 117 -32.15 -27.77 -2.25
C GLY A 117 -31.40 -28.75 -3.17
N GLY A 118 -31.56 -30.03 -2.86
CA GLY A 118 -31.13 -31.09 -3.75
C GLY A 118 -30.77 -32.36 -3.02
N ALA A 119 -31.07 -33.47 -3.69
CA ALA A 119 -30.74 -34.82 -3.25
C ALA A 119 -29.23 -35.03 -3.43
N THR A 120 -28.88 -35.77 -4.46
CA THR A 120 -27.53 -36.24 -4.73
C THR A 120 -27.00 -35.70 -6.05
N ILE A 121 -25.69 -35.77 -6.22
CA ILE A 121 -25.01 -35.55 -7.49
C ILE A 121 -24.24 -36.82 -7.85
N ALA A 122 -24.43 -37.28 -9.08
CA ALA A 122 -23.64 -38.34 -9.67
C ALA A 122 -22.31 -37.76 -10.17
N LEU A 123 -21.20 -38.31 -9.68
CA LEU A 123 -19.85 -37.96 -10.08
C LEU A 123 -19.25 -39.06 -10.98
N SER A 124 -18.16 -38.72 -11.68
CA SER A 124 -17.38 -39.68 -12.45
C SER A 124 -16.97 -40.88 -11.58
N GLY A 125 -17.11 -42.09 -12.12
CA GLY A 125 -16.82 -43.34 -11.40
C GLY A 125 -17.98 -43.89 -10.55
N GLY A 126 -19.22 -43.46 -10.82
CA GLY A 126 -20.42 -44.04 -10.20
C GLY A 126 -20.66 -43.62 -8.74
N ARG A 127 -19.95 -42.59 -8.25
CA ARG A 127 -20.11 -42.07 -6.90
C ARG A 127 -21.31 -41.14 -6.83
N GLU A 128 -22.20 -41.38 -5.88
CA GLU A 128 -23.36 -40.52 -5.62
C GLU A 128 -23.19 -39.83 -4.25
N LEU A 129 -23.20 -38.49 -4.24
CA LEU A 129 -22.96 -37.69 -3.04
C LEU A 129 -24.12 -36.74 -2.77
N GLY A 130 -24.52 -36.59 -1.52
CA GLY A 130 -25.52 -35.59 -1.14
C GLY A 130 -24.96 -34.17 -1.28
N ARG A 131 -25.69 -33.29 -1.96
CA ARG A 131 -25.23 -31.90 -2.23
C ARG A 131 -25.03 -31.12 -0.93
N ASN A 132 -26.05 -31.16 -0.06
CA ASN A 132 -26.01 -30.51 1.25
C ASN A 132 -25.16 -31.25 2.31
N THR A 133 -24.70 -32.49 2.03
CA THR A 133 -23.95 -33.31 3.00
C THR A 133 -22.47 -33.49 2.64
N ALA A 134 -22.06 -33.20 1.41
CA ALA A 134 -20.68 -33.42 0.95
C ALA A 134 -20.01 -32.18 0.34
N PHE A 135 -20.69 -31.04 0.27
CA PHE A 135 -20.13 -29.83 -0.36
C PHE A 135 -20.22 -28.60 0.55
N TYR A 136 -19.26 -27.71 0.33
CA TYR A 136 -19.32 -26.30 0.71
C TYR A 136 -19.90 -25.48 -0.43
N SER A 137 -20.54 -24.37 -0.09
CA SER A 137 -21.07 -23.44 -1.09
C SER A 137 -20.51 -22.05 -0.92
N ILE A 138 -19.82 -21.59 -1.97
CA ILE A 138 -19.27 -20.24 -2.07
C ILE A 138 -20.10 -19.45 -3.07
N GLN A 139 -20.58 -18.28 -2.67
CA GLN A 139 -21.36 -17.41 -3.55
C GLN A 139 -20.55 -16.17 -3.94
N GLY A 140 -20.34 -15.98 -5.24
CA GLY A 140 -19.90 -14.67 -5.76
C GLY A 140 -21.08 -13.70 -5.76
N MET A 141 -20.94 -12.56 -5.10
CA MET A 141 -22.00 -11.54 -5.10
C MET A 141 -22.00 -10.79 -6.44
N LEU A 142 -22.67 -11.36 -7.44
CA LEU A 142 -22.77 -10.86 -8.82
C LEU A 142 -24.21 -10.96 -9.33
N GLY A 143 -24.68 -9.94 -10.05
CA GLY A 143 -25.87 -10.01 -10.88
C GLY A 143 -25.56 -10.57 -12.28
N VAL A 144 -26.60 -10.79 -13.10
CA VAL A 144 -26.42 -10.97 -14.55
C VAL A 144 -26.59 -9.60 -15.21
N PRO A 145 -25.63 -9.09 -16.01
CA PRO A 145 -24.49 -9.76 -16.65
C PRO A 145 -23.10 -9.45 -16.04
N ASP A 146 -22.98 -9.27 -14.72
CA ASP A 146 -21.74 -8.81 -14.10
C ASP A 146 -20.57 -9.79 -14.26
N LYS A 147 -19.38 -9.26 -14.49
CA LYS A 147 -18.14 -10.04 -14.55
C LYS A 147 -17.47 -10.11 -13.18
N PRO A 148 -16.90 -11.26 -12.78
CA PRO A 148 -16.13 -11.34 -11.55
C PRO A 148 -14.87 -10.45 -11.65
N THR A 149 -14.57 -9.72 -10.59
CA THR A 149 -13.33 -8.93 -10.50
C THR A 149 -12.14 -9.84 -10.19
N SER A 150 -10.92 -9.38 -10.47
CA SER A 150 -9.69 -10.10 -10.10
C SER A 150 -9.59 -10.32 -8.58
N ALA A 151 -10.06 -9.37 -7.78
CA ALA A 151 -10.06 -9.47 -6.31
C ALA A 151 -11.02 -10.56 -5.80
N MET A 152 -12.21 -10.66 -6.41
CA MET A 152 -13.16 -11.74 -6.12
C MET A 152 -12.56 -13.11 -6.46
N LEU A 153 -12.04 -13.28 -7.68
CA LEU A 153 -11.47 -14.56 -8.12
C LEU A 153 -10.27 -14.99 -7.26
N ALA A 154 -9.37 -14.05 -6.93
CA ALA A 154 -8.24 -14.31 -6.05
C ALA A 154 -8.69 -14.77 -4.65
N SER A 155 -9.77 -14.17 -4.13
CA SER A 155 -10.29 -14.49 -2.79
C SER A 155 -11.09 -15.78 -2.77
N MET A 156 -11.82 -16.10 -3.85
CA MET A 156 -12.43 -17.43 -4.04
C MET A 156 -11.35 -18.52 -4.06
N LYS A 157 -10.23 -18.31 -4.76
CA LYS A 157 -9.10 -19.25 -4.75
C LYS A 157 -8.52 -19.48 -3.35
N LYS A 158 -8.24 -18.38 -2.62
CA LYS A 158 -7.73 -18.46 -1.24
C LYS A 158 -8.71 -19.14 -0.31
N LEU A 159 -10.01 -18.87 -0.46
CA LEU A 159 -11.06 -19.52 0.31
C LEU A 159 -11.12 -21.01 0.02
N ILE A 160 -11.10 -21.44 -1.25
CA ILE A 160 -11.09 -22.88 -1.59
C ILE A 160 -9.82 -23.55 -1.02
N HIS A 161 -8.67 -22.87 -1.03
CA HIS A 161 -7.44 -23.38 -0.42
C HIS A 161 -7.61 -23.59 1.09
N HIS A 162 -8.15 -22.58 1.77
CA HIS A 162 -8.46 -22.66 3.20
C HIS A 162 -9.39 -23.84 3.51
N LEU A 163 -10.48 -23.98 2.73
CA LEU A 163 -11.45 -25.06 2.92
C LEU A 163 -10.85 -26.45 2.68
N ARG A 164 -9.94 -26.61 1.71
CA ARG A 164 -9.34 -27.91 1.40
C ARG A 164 -8.17 -28.28 2.31
N TYR A 165 -7.42 -27.30 2.81
CA TYR A 165 -6.08 -27.57 3.36
C TYR A 165 -5.83 -26.99 4.75
N GLU A 166 -6.49 -25.89 5.14
CA GLU A 166 -6.22 -25.20 6.41
C GLU A 166 -7.24 -25.54 7.50
N LEU A 167 -8.44 -25.98 7.12
CA LEU A 167 -9.43 -26.46 8.07
C LEU A 167 -8.99 -27.77 8.77
N PRO A 168 -9.53 -28.06 9.97
CA PRO A 168 -9.42 -29.37 10.59
C PRO A 168 -9.79 -30.50 9.62
N ARG A 169 -9.12 -31.64 9.72
CA ARG A 169 -9.17 -32.72 8.72
C ARG A 169 -10.61 -33.16 8.40
N GLU A 170 -11.44 -33.26 9.41
CA GLU A 170 -12.86 -33.62 9.37
C GLU A 170 -13.76 -32.54 8.77
N ARG A 171 -13.25 -31.33 8.56
CA ARG A 171 -13.98 -30.22 7.90
C ARG A 171 -13.38 -29.84 6.56
N ARG A 172 -12.33 -30.51 6.10
CA ARG A 172 -11.73 -30.21 4.80
C ARG A 172 -12.69 -30.52 3.65
N ALA A 173 -12.72 -29.64 2.66
CA ALA A 173 -13.38 -29.90 1.39
C ALA A 173 -12.60 -30.94 0.59
N GLY A 174 -13.31 -31.80 -0.14
CA GLY A 174 -12.70 -32.69 -1.13
C GLY A 174 -12.24 -31.95 -2.40
N GLY A 175 -11.77 -32.72 -3.37
CA GLY A 175 -11.17 -32.20 -4.61
C GLY A 175 -12.17 -31.63 -5.62
N GLU A 176 -13.47 -31.89 -5.45
CA GLU A 176 -14.47 -31.44 -6.42
C GLU A 176 -14.59 -29.90 -6.41
N LEU A 177 -14.69 -29.29 -7.59
CA LEU A 177 -15.05 -27.89 -7.78
C LEU A 177 -16.07 -27.83 -8.91
N LEU A 178 -17.32 -27.54 -8.58
CA LEU A 178 -18.45 -27.73 -9.49
C LEU A 178 -19.32 -26.46 -9.57
N PRO A 179 -19.96 -26.20 -10.72
CA PRO A 179 -21.00 -25.17 -10.78
C PRO A 179 -22.27 -25.67 -10.11
N HIS A 180 -23.10 -24.77 -9.60
CA HIS A 180 -24.39 -25.15 -9.02
C HIS A 180 -25.31 -25.91 -10.00
N ARG A 181 -25.21 -25.68 -11.32
CA ARG A 181 -25.95 -26.45 -12.34
C ARG A 181 -25.42 -27.86 -12.62
N ALA A 182 -24.35 -28.31 -11.97
CA ALA A 182 -23.80 -29.65 -12.19
C ALA A 182 -24.81 -30.74 -11.79
N GLY A 183 -24.76 -31.88 -12.49
CA GLY A 183 -25.65 -33.02 -12.24
C GLY A 183 -27.07 -32.86 -12.80
N GLY A 184 -27.26 -32.01 -13.82
CA GLY A 184 -28.55 -31.87 -14.51
C GLY A 184 -29.58 -30.98 -13.79
N TRP A 185 -29.14 -30.18 -12.82
CA TRP A 185 -30.01 -29.22 -12.15
C TRP A 185 -30.36 -28.05 -13.08
N ASP A 186 -31.66 -27.85 -13.31
CA ASP A 186 -32.16 -26.76 -14.14
C ASP A 186 -32.05 -25.43 -13.40
N THR A 187 -30.91 -24.77 -13.57
CA THR A 187 -30.62 -23.47 -12.97
C THR A 187 -29.61 -22.69 -13.81
N GLU A 188 -29.77 -21.37 -13.88
CA GLU A 188 -28.79 -20.47 -14.49
C GLU A 188 -27.52 -20.32 -13.64
N CYS A 189 -27.54 -20.76 -12.37
CA CYS A 189 -26.43 -20.62 -11.42
C CYS A 189 -25.22 -21.50 -11.80
N PRO A 190 -23.97 -20.97 -11.81
CA PRO A 190 -23.50 -19.70 -11.23
C PRO A 190 -23.50 -18.48 -12.19
N GLY A 191 -24.27 -18.51 -13.28
CA GLY A 191 -24.25 -17.48 -14.31
C GLY A 191 -23.11 -17.68 -15.30
N ALA A 192 -23.26 -17.11 -16.50
CA ALA A 192 -22.31 -17.32 -17.60
C ALA A 192 -20.87 -16.85 -17.28
N ASN A 193 -20.71 -15.84 -16.43
CA ASN A 193 -19.41 -15.24 -16.15
C ASN A 193 -18.62 -15.97 -15.05
N LEU A 194 -19.27 -16.71 -14.14
CA LEU A 194 -18.58 -17.55 -13.15
C LEU A 194 -18.44 -19.01 -13.60
N LEU A 195 -19.27 -19.46 -14.54
CA LEU A 195 -19.25 -20.83 -15.06
C LEU A 195 -17.86 -21.31 -15.53
N PRO A 196 -17.01 -20.51 -16.22
CA PRO A 196 -15.67 -20.95 -16.63
C PRO A 196 -14.72 -21.25 -15.47
N TYR A 197 -14.96 -20.67 -14.30
CA TYR A 197 -14.16 -20.81 -13.10
C TYR A 197 -14.67 -21.92 -12.18
N ALA A 198 -15.93 -22.31 -12.28
CA ALA A 198 -16.55 -23.32 -11.44
C ALA A 198 -16.22 -24.75 -11.90
N LYS A 199 -14.95 -25.07 -12.14
CA LYS A 199 -14.49 -26.41 -12.55
C LYS A 199 -13.08 -26.70 -12.04
N ALA A 200 -12.78 -27.98 -11.83
CA ALA A 200 -11.42 -28.44 -11.52
C ALA A 200 -10.41 -27.96 -12.58
N GLY A 201 -9.20 -27.59 -12.14
CA GLY A 201 -8.13 -27.03 -12.95
C GLY A 201 -8.33 -25.58 -13.43
N SER A 202 -9.41 -24.91 -13.01
CA SER A 202 -9.62 -23.49 -13.33
C SER A 202 -8.66 -22.58 -12.54
N SER A 203 -8.63 -21.29 -12.88
CA SER A 203 -7.78 -20.33 -12.17
C SER A 203 -8.12 -20.13 -10.69
N ILE A 204 -9.36 -20.42 -10.28
CA ILE A 204 -9.79 -20.37 -8.88
C ILE A 204 -9.65 -21.73 -8.17
N ASP A 205 -9.33 -22.80 -8.90
CA ASP A 205 -9.02 -24.09 -8.30
C ASP A 205 -7.58 -24.03 -7.74
N PRO A 206 -7.41 -24.08 -6.40
CA PRO A 206 -6.07 -24.07 -5.82
C PRO A 206 -5.40 -25.41 -6.05
N GLU A 207 -4.14 -25.36 -6.45
CA GLU A 207 -3.27 -26.53 -6.39
C GLU A 207 -3.15 -26.99 -4.93
N PRO A 208 -3.07 -28.31 -4.67
CA PRO A 208 -2.73 -28.81 -3.36
C PRO A 208 -1.46 -28.13 -2.84
N PRO A 209 -1.40 -27.80 -1.54
CA PRO A 209 -0.14 -27.45 -0.92
C PRO A 209 0.82 -28.58 -1.23
N ALA A 210 2.04 -28.24 -1.66
CA ALA A 210 3.09 -29.22 -1.86
C ALA A 210 3.08 -30.18 -0.66
N LYS A 211 2.91 -31.49 -0.94
CA LYS A 211 2.66 -32.52 0.09
C LYS A 211 3.56 -32.28 1.31
N GLN A 212 2.97 -31.93 2.44
CA GLN A 212 3.57 -32.17 3.74
C GLN A 212 3.60 -33.69 3.92
N GLY A 213 4.73 -34.31 3.57
CA GLY A 213 4.89 -35.77 3.48
C GLY A 213 5.38 -36.28 2.11
N ALA A 214 6.32 -35.62 1.47
CA ALA A 214 7.60 -36.30 1.24
C ALA A 214 8.47 -35.97 2.47
N GLU A 215 9.46 -36.81 2.83
CA GLU A 215 10.59 -36.30 3.60
C GLU A 215 10.94 -34.90 3.09
N ALA A 216 11.12 -33.93 4.00
CA ALA A 216 11.69 -32.63 3.67
C ALA A 216 12.75 -32.87 2.60
N ALA A 217 12.56 -32.36 1.38
CA ALA A 217 13.45 -32.65 0.25
C ALA A 217 14.87 -32.60 0.81
N ALA A 218 15.48 -33.79 0.92
CA ALA A 218 16.64 -33.94 1.79
C ALA A 218 17.63 -32.88 1.33
N LEU A 219 18.01 -31.98 2.23
CA LEU A 219 19.01 -30.98 1.92
C LEU A 219 20.18 -31.73 1.30
N ASN A 220 20.46 -31.51 0.01
CA ASN A 220 21.41 -32.33 -0.71
C ASN A 220 22.82 -31.95 -0.24
N ILE A 221 23.26 -32.62 0.81
CA ILE A 221 24.57 -32.48 1.41
C ILE A 221 25.47 -33.50 0.74
N ILE A 222 26.43 -33.02 -0.04
CA ILE A 222 27.49 -33.84 -0.62
C ILE A 222 28.32 -34.38 0.55
N SER A 223 28.16 -35.68 0.81
CA SER A 223 28.77 -36.34 1.95
C SER A 223 30.30 -36.33 1.86
N ARG A 224 30.95 -36.56 2.99
CA ARG A 224 32.40 -36.73 3.05
C ARG A 224 32.94 -37.73 2.04
N SER A 225 32.28 -38.87 1.85
CA SER A 225 32.70 -39.87 0.86
C SER A 225 32.52 -39.36 -0.58
N SER A 226 31.45 -38.63 -0.87
CA SER A 226 31.15 -38.13 -2.22
C SER A 226 32.12 -37.07 -2.73
N TRP A 227 32.60 -36.15 -1.88
CA TRP A 227 33.66 -35.21 -2.27
C TRP A 227 35.08 -35.74 -1.97
N GLY A 228 35.17 -36.96 -1.45
CA GLY A 228 36.40 -37.70 -1.24
C GLY A 228 37.19 -37.30 -0.01
N ALA A 229 36.61 -36.77 1.06
CA ALA A 229 37.27 -36.30 2.30
C ALA A 229 38.42 -37.20 2.78
N ARG A 230 39.53 -36.58 3.25
CA ARG A 230 40.57 -37.31 4.00
C ARG A 230 39.98 -37.78 5.32
N ALA A 231 40.51 -38.90 5.85
CA ALA A 231 40.20 -39.33 7.20
C ALA A 231 40.68 -38.27 8.22
N PRO A 232 39.86 -37.91 9.22
CA PRO A 232 40.29 -37.00 10.28
C PRO A 232 41.37 -37.68 11.16
N LYS A 233 42.36 -36.92 11.64
CA LYS A 233 43.38 -37.42 12.60
C LYS A 233 42.75 -37.76 13.96
N SER A 234 41.72 -37.02 14.37
CA SER A 234 40.93 -37.27 15.57
C SER A 234 39.52 -36.64 15.45
N VAL A 235 38.56 -37.18 16.21
CA VAL A 235 37.15 -36.73 16.21
C VAL A 235 36.67 -36.56 17.65
N VAL A 236 36.12 -35.40 17.98
CA VAL A 236 35.43 -35.15 19.25
C VAL A 236 33.94 -35.05 18.98
N LYS A 237 33.16 -35.99 19.52
CA LYS A 237 31.70 -35.99 19.42
C LYS A 237 31.08 -35.14 20.54
N LEU A 238 30.01 -34.42 20.22
CA LEU A 238 29.29 -33.55 21.14
C LEU A 238 27.83 -33.97 21.24
N PRO A 239 27.23 -33.89 22.45
CA PRO A 239 25.80 -34.08 22.59
C PRO A 239 25.03 -32.94 21.92
N ALA A 240 23.86 -33.25 21.36
CA ALA A 240 22.95 -32.25 20.79
C ALA A 240 22.62 -31.11 21.76
N SER A 241 22.61 -31.42 23.07
CA SER A 241 22.38 -30.47 24.15
C SER A 241 23.50 -29.44 24.33
N GLU A 242 24.67 -29.53 23.70
CA GLU A 242 25.68 -28.46 23.73
C GLU A 242 25.49 -27.44 22.60
N ARG A 243 24.74 -27.76 21.54
CA ARG A 243 24.53 -26.86 20.40
C ARG A 243 23.55 -25.73 20.74
N ARG A 244 23.99 -24.49 20.55
CA ARG A 244 23.30 -23.25 20.90
C ARG A 244 23.27 -22.23 19.76
N GLY A 245 24.22 -22.29 18.83
CA GLY A 245 24.29 -21.30 17.76
C GLY A 245 24.79 -21.82 16.42
N PHE A 246 24.73 -20.95 15.44
CA PHE A 246 25.06 -21.21 14.05
C PHE A 246 25.87 -20.02 13.51
N VAL A 247 27.14 -20.25 13.17
CA VAL A 247 28.10 -19.21 12.79
C VAL A 247 28.38 -19.29 11.29
N VAL A 248 28.18 -18.17 10.60
CA VAL A 248 28.55 -18.03 9.17
C VAL A 248 29.98 -17.52 9.04
N HIS A 249 30.73 -18.17 8.15
CA HIS A 249 32.12 -17.90 7.79
C HIS A 249 32.27 -17.72 6.27
N TYR A 250 33.41 -17.18 5.83
CA TYR A 250 33.93 -17.36 4.47
C TYR A 250 35.28 -18.09 4.49
N SER A 251 35.78 -18.55 3.35
CA SER A 251 37.12 -19.13 3.26
C SER A 251 38.21 -18.07 3.04
N ALA A 252 37.85 -16.85 2.64
CA ALA A 252 38.75 -15.79 2.17
C ALA A 252 39.62 -16.18 0.95
N GLY A 253 39.35 -17.35 0.36
CA GLY A 253 40.00 -17.88 -0.83
C GLY A 253 39.22 -17.56 -2.11
N PRO A 254 39.76 -17.88 -3.30
CA PRO A 254 39.00 -17.77 -4.54
C PRO A 254 37.77 -18.69 -4.50
N SER A 255 36.67 -18.29 -5.13
CA SER A 255 35.43 -19.09 -5.22
C SER A 255 35.60 -20.41 -5.99
N SER A 256 36.68 -20.56 -6.76
CA SER A 256 37.09 -21.80 -7.43
C SER A 256 37.82 -22.78 -6.51
N GLN A 257 38.15 -22.39 -5.27
CA GLN A 257 38.81 -23.27 -4.31
C GLN A 257 37.91 -24.46 -3.96
N THR A 258 38.48 -25.66 -3.93
CA THR A 258 37.77 -26.88 -3.57
C THR A 258 37.76 -27.13 -2.07
N VAL A 259 36.75 -27.86 -1.57
CA VAL A 259 36.69 -28.30 -0.16
C VAL A 259 37.93 -29.14 0.23
N ARG A 260 38.46 -29.91 -0.72
CA ARG A 260 39.74 -30.64 -0.59
C ARG A 260 40.91 -29.71 -0.28
N GLN A 261 41.06 -28.61 -1.03
CA GLN A 261 42.14 -27.64 -0.80
C GLN A 261 42.02 -26.99 0.57
N ILE A 262 40.81 -26.68 1.02
CA ILE A 262 40.56 -26.15 2.38
C ILE A 262 40.90 -27.20 3.46
N GLN A 263 40.54 -28.47 3.26
CA GLN A 263 40.90 -29.55 4.19
C GLN A 263 42.41 -29.74 4.27
N ASN A 264 43.12 -29.76 3.14
CA ASN A 264 44.57 -29.90 3.10
C ASN A 264 45.27 -28.75 3.82
N TYR A 265 44.88 -27.51 3.56
CA TYR A 265 45.43 -26.35 4.27
C TYR A 265 45.25 -26.47 5.79
N HIS A 266 44.05 -26.82 6.27
CA HIS A 266 43.81 -27.00 7.70
C HIS A 266 44.64 -28.14 8.32
N MET A 267 44.80 -29.27 7.62
CA MET A 267 45.48 -30.45 8.17
C MET A 267 47.01 -30.40 8.05
N ASP A 268 47.52 -29.87 6.95
CA ASP A 268 48.94 -29.92 6.59
C ASP A 268 49.65 -28.61 6.99
N SER A 269 48.99 -27.46 6.85
CA SER A 269 49.57 -26.15 7.21
C SER A 269 49.24 -25.74 8.64
N ASN A 270 47.99 -25.88 9.08
CA ASN A 270 47.59 -25.51 10.45
C ASN A 270 47.74 -26.66 11.47
N GLY A 271 48.07 -27.87 11.02
CA GLY A 271 48.22 -29.05 11.88
C GLY A 271 46.91 -29.57 12.48
N TRP A 272 45.75 -29.08 12.07
CA TRP A 272 44.46 -29.47 12.64
C TRP A 272 44.10 -30.92 12.33
N SER A 273 43.20 -31.49 13.13
CA SER A 273 42.74 -32.87 12.94
C SER A 273 41.90 -33.08 11.67
N ASP A 274 41.24 -32.04 11.19
CA ASP A 274 40.36 -32.05 10.02
C ASP A 274 40.02 -30.62 9.57
N ILE A 275 39.29 -30.46 8.46
CA ILE A 275 38.67 -29.20 8.02
C ILE A 275 37.91 -28.53 9.16
N GLY A 276 38.13 -27.23 9.41
CA GLY A 276 37.60 -26.57 10.62
C GLY A 276 36.08 -26.38 10.70
N TYR A 277 35.37 -26.46 9.59
CA TYR A 277 33.93 -26.14 9.51
C TYR A 277 33.05 -27.40 9.54
N ASN A 278 31.83 -27.27 10.05
CA ASN A 278 30.84 -28.36 10.04
C ASN A 278 30.28 -28.58 8.64
N PHE A 279 30.00 -27.50 7.90
CA PHE A 279 29.54 -27.53 6.51
C PHE A 279 30.20 -26.42 5.69
N LEU A 280 30.24 -26.61 4.36
CA LEU A 280 30.71 -25.62 3.41
C LEU A 280 29.72 -25.43 2.27
N VAL A 281 29.65 -24.23 1.72
CA VAL A 281 28.73 -23.87 0.62
C VAL A 281 29.49 -23.12 -0.47
N ASP A 282 29.34 -23.53 -1.73
CA ASP A 282 29.95 -22.83 -2.87
C ASP A 282 29.00 -21.80 -3.52
N THR A 283 29.49 -21.11 -4.56
CA THR A 283 28.71 -20.10 -5.31
C THR A 283 27.51 -20.67 -6.05
N ALA A 284 27.46 -21.98 -6.33
CA ALA A 284 26.32 -22.66 -6.92
C ALA A 284 25.27 -23.09 -5.88
N GLY A 285 25.56 -22.90 -4.59
CA GLY A 285 24.70 -23.36 -3.49
C GLY A 285 24.85 -24.84 -3.17
N ARG A 286 25.87 -25.54 -3.69
CA ARG A 286 26.14 -26.93 -3.30
C ARG A 286 26.65 -26.96 -1.87
N ILE A 287 26.09 -27.85 -1.07
CA ILE A 287 26.46 -28.02 0.34
C ILE A 287 27.38 -29.22 0.48
N TYR A 288 28.50 -29.05 1.17
CA TYR A 288 29.46 -30.10 1.44
C TYR A 288 29.51 -30.39 2.94
N GLU A 289 29.48 -31.67 3.29
CA GLU A 289 29.70 -32.13 4.65
C GLU A 289 31.18 -31.94 5.03
N GLY A 290 31.44 -31.06 5.99
CA GLY A 290 32.73 -30.96 6.66
C GLY A 290 32.78 -31.91 7.85
N ARG A 291 32.82 -31.36 9.07
CA ARG A 291 32.74 -32.16 10.30
C ARG A 291 31.35 -32.68 10.63
N GLY A 292 30.29 -32.23 9.94
CA GLY A 292 28.92 -32.70 10.16
C GLY A 292 28.30 -32.22 11.48
N TRP A 293 27.14 -32.76 11.85
CA TRP A 293 26.31 -32.28 12.97
C TRP A 293 26.90 -32.56 14.36
N ASN A 294 27.44 -33.78 14.54
CA ASN A 294 27.73 -34.33 15.86
C ASN A 294 29.16 -34.09 16.34
N ASN A 295 30.02 -33.46 15.53
CA ASN A 295 31.44 -33.32 15.83
C ASN A 295 31.82 -31.85 16.12
N GLU A 296 32.75 -31.65 17.04
CA GLU A 296 33.31 -30.34 17.38
C GLU A 296 33.97 -29.65 16.18
N GLY A 297 33.69 -28.36 16.01
CA GLY A 297 34.33 -27.51 15.00
C GLY A 297 35.77 -27.11 15.36
N ALA A 298 36.46 -26.43 14.45
CA ALA A 298 37.72 -25.71 14.74
C ALA A 298 37.72 -24.37 13.99
N HIS A 299 36.67 -23.58 14.20
CA HIS A 299 36.35 -22.39 13.41
C HIS A 299 36.34 -21.09 14.22
N THR A 300 36.01 -21.14 15.51
CA THR A 300 35.89 -19.96 16.38
C THR A 300 36.23 -20.36 17.81
N SER A 301 37.36 -19.85 18.32
CA SER A 301 37.82 -20.13 19.68
C SER A 301 36.73 -19.78 20.70
N GLY A 302 36.49 -20.65 21.69
CA GLY A 302 35.41 -20.51 22.67
C GLY A 302 34.00 -20.94 22.20
N TYR A 303 33.80 -21.13 20.88
CA TYR A 303 32.48 -21.44 20.31
C TYR A 303 32.43 -22.74 19.49
N ASN A 304 33.58 -23.40 19.28
CA ASN A 304 33.70 -24.66 18.53
C ASN A 304 32.76 -25.79 18.99
N ARG A 305 32.48 -25.83 20.30
CA ARG A 305 31.54 -26.81 20.90
C ARG A 305 30.10 -26.38 20.74
N SER A 306 29.81 -25.14 21.12
CA SER A 306 28.45 -24.63 21.23
C SER A 306 27.82 -24.25 19.89
N HIS A 307 28.61 -24.07 18.82
CA HIS A 307 28.08 -23.61 17.54
C HIS A 307 28.39 -24.56 16.37
N ILE A 308 27.46 -24.62 15.42
CA ILE A 308 27.68 -25.19 14.09
C ILE A 308 28.23 -24.11 13.17
N ALA A 309 29.34 -24.38 12.48
CA ALA A 309 29.88 -23.45 11.50
C ALA A 309 29.58 -23.86 10.05
N VAL A 310 29.15 -22.86 9.27
CA VAL A 310 29.01 -22.96 7.82
C VAL A 310 29.94 -21.96 7.16
N CYS A 311 30.83 -22.45 6.30
CA CYS A 311 31.75 -21.62 5.55
C CYS A 311 31.32 -21.48 4.09
N PHE A 312 31.08 -20.26 3.65
CA PHE A 312 30.98 -19.94 2.24
C PHE A 312 32.37 -19.98 1.57
N ILE A 313 32.49 -20.65 0.43
CA ILE A 313 33.74 -20.77 -0.32
C ILE A 313 33.88 -19.57 -1.25
N GLY A 314 34.72 -18.61 -0.86
CA GLY A 314 34.90 -17.35 -1.58
C GLY A 314 35.34 -16.21 -0.66
N ARG A 315 35.25 -14.98 -1.19
CA ARG A 315 35.58 -13.73 -0.50
C ARG A 315 34.32 -12.92 -0.18
N ASP A 316 34.52 -11.76 0.45
CA ASP A 316 33.43 -10.80 0.68
C ASP A 316 32.80 -10.37 -0.65
N GLY A 317 31.47 -10.35 -0.72
CA GLY A 317 30.70 -10.02 -1.93
C GLY A 317 30.53 -11.16 -2.94
N ASP A 318 31.25 -12.29 -2.82
CA ASP A 318 31.13 -13.42 -3.75
C ASP A 318 29.88 -14.29 -3.49
N ALA A 319 29.24 -14.14 -2.33
CA ALA A 319 28.14 -14.99 -1.89
C ALA A 319 26.86 -14.75 -2.72
N THR A 320 26.59 -15.68 -3.64
CA THR A 320 25.42 -15.65 -4.51
C THR A 320 24.12 -15.89 -3.74
N LYS A 321 22.99 -15.62 -4.40
CA LYS A 321 21.66 -15.99 -3.88
C LYS A 321 21.53 -17.47 -3.58
N ALA A 322 22.07 -18.35 -4.45
CA ALA A 322 22.04 -19.79 -4.25
C ALA A 322 22.82 -20.21 -2.99
N ALA A 323 23.99 -19.60 -2.75
CA ALA A 323 24.77 -19.83 -1.53
C ALA A 323 24.00 -19.40 -0.27
N LYS A 324 23.40 -18.21 -0.29
CA LYS A 324 22.59 -17.68 0.83
C LYS A 324 21.36 -18.55 1.12
N VAL A 325 20.68 -19.03 0.08
CA VAL A 325 19.59 -20.01 0.22
C VAL A 325 20.09 -21.29 0.90
N SER A 326 21.19 -21.87 0.44
CA SER A 326 21.72 -23.10 1.02
C SER A 326 22.21 -22.96 2.46
N ILE A 327 22.80 -21.81 2.82
CA ILE A 327 23.19 -21.51 4.21
C ILE A 327 21.94 -21.38 5.10
N ARG A 328 20.88 -20.73 4.61
CA ARG A 328 19.60 -20.64 5.32
C ARG A 328 18.94 -22.01 5.50
N SER A 329 18.95 -22.84 4.46
CA SER A 329 18.45 -24.22 4.53
C SER A 329 19.22 -25.06 5.55
N LEU A 330 20.54 -24.90 5.61
CA LEU A 330 21.39 -25.55 6.62
C LEU A 330 21.04 -25.10 8.04
N TYR A 331 20.75 -23.81 8.23
CA TYR A 331 20.31 -23.30 9.53
C TYR A 331 18.98 -23.93 9.96
N GLU A 332 17.99 -24.00 9.06
CA GLU A 332 16.71 -24.64 9.40
C GLU A 332 16.87 -26.13 9.66
N LYS A 333 17.69 -26.83 8.85
CA LYS A 333 18.03 -28.22 9.10
C LYS A 333 18.72 -28.40 10.46
N ALA A 334 19.61 -27.48 10.84
CA ALA A 334 20.25 -27.50 12.16
C ALA A 334 19.21 -27.37 13.28
N ASN A 335 18.24 -26.46 13.15
CA ASN A 335 17.17 -26.30 14.13
C ASN A 335 16.37 -27.60 14.30
N THR A 336 16.03 -28.27 13.19
CA THR A 336 15.35 -29.58 13.22
C THR A 336 16.22 -30.66 13.87
N VAL A 337 17.51 -30.74 13.51
CA VAL A 337 18.44 -31.76 14.04
C VAL A 337 18.61 -31.63 15.55
N PHE A 338 18.63 -30.41 16.09
CA PHE A 338 18.83 -30.17 17.53
C PHE A 338 17.53 -29.90 18.30
N GLY A 339 16.38 -29.95 17.61
CA GLY A 339 15.05 -29.71 18.18
C GLY A 339 14.90 -28.33 18.83
N ARG A 340 15.62 -27.32 18.35
CA ARG A 340 15.64 -25.96 18.93
C ARG A 340 16.12 -24.92 17.93
N THR A 341 15.68 -23.68 18.12
CA THR A 341 16.20 -22.54 17.38
C THR A 341 17.61 -22.20 17.84
N LEU A 342 18.61 -22.36 16.96
CA LEU A 342 19.98 -21.93 17.22
C LEU A 342 20.12 -20.40 17.05
N SER A 343 21.00 -19.76 17.81
CA SER A 343 21.35 -18.35 17.61
C SER A 343 22.05 -18.15 16.26
N LYS A 344 21.52 -17.24 15.43
CA LYS A 344 22.16 -16.85 14.16
C LYS A 344 23.28 -15.86 14.47
N THR A 345 24.50 -16.15 14.05
CA THR A 345 25.62 -15.23 14.21
C THR A 345 26.67 -15.43 13.11
N TYR A 346 27.73 -14.64 13.15
CA TYR A 346 28.82 -14.63 12.18
C TYR A 346 30.15 -14.43 12.90
N HIS A 347 31.25 -14.87 12.30
CA HIS A 347 32.53 -15.01 13.01
C HIS A 347 33.00 -13.73 13.73
N SER A 348 32.90 -12.59 13.07
CA SER A 348 33.30 -11.28 13.64
C SER A 348 32.39 -10.74 14.74
N ALA A 349 31.20 -11.29 14.94
CA ALA A 349 30.41 -11.00 16.13
C ALA A 349 30.94 -11.74 17.37
N LEU A 350 31.80 -12.76 17.19
CA LEU A 350 32.31 -13.63 18.24
C LEU A 350 33.82 -13.48 18.49
N GLY A 351 34.53 -12.72 17.66
CA GLY A 351 35.98 -12.53 17.78
C GLY A 351 36.54 -11.49 16.80
N SER A 352 37.80 -11.10 17.01
CA SER A 352 38.50 -10.12 16.17
C SER A 352 38.92 -10.76 14.84
N THR A 353 38.12 -10.55 13.78
CA THR A 353 38.38 -11.04 12.43
C THR A 353 37.58 -10.23 11.39
N SER A 354 38.01 -10.23 10.13
CA SER A 354 37.22 -9.69 9.01
C SER A 354 36.13 -10.66 8.51
N CYS A 355 36.20 -11.93 8.90
CA CYS A 355 35.26 -12.97 8.48
C CYS A 355 33.84 -12.72 9.05
N PRO A 356 32.74 -12.93 8.29
CA PRO A 356 32.64 -13.40 6.91
C PRO A 356 32.57 -12.29 5.85
N GLY A 357 33.09 -11.09 6.11
CA GLY A 357 32.95 -9.94 5.20
C GLY A 357 31.60 -9.21 5.36
N ASN A 358 31.52 -8.00 4.84
CA ASN A 358 30.39 -7.09 5.03
C ASN A 358 29.09 -7.63 4.43
N ASP A 359 29.15 -8.34 3.29
CA ASP A 359 27.95 -8.89 2.64
C ASP A 359 27.26 -9.94 3.52
N LEU A 360 27.99 -10.98 3.93
CA LEU A 360 27.44 -12.04 4.79
C LEU A 360 27.15 -11.53 6.21
N ARG A 361 27.93 -10.59 6.77
CA ARG A 361 27.62 -9.94 8.06
C ARG A 361 26.27 -9.24 8.02
N SER A 362 26.05 -8.41 7.01
CA SER A 362 24.79 -7.67 6.84
C SER A 362 23.61 -8.63 6.65
N TRP A 363 23.80 -9.65 5.81
CA TRP A 363 22.79 -10.67 5.54
C TRP A 363 22.41 -11.48 6.79
N VAL A 364 23.38 -11.96 7.58
CA VAL A 364 23.11 -12.68 8.83
C VAL A 364 22.47 -11.77 9.88
N SER A 365 22.94 -10.53 10.01
CA SER A 365 22.36 -9.52 10.92
C SER A 365 20.91 -9.21 10.56
N SER A 366 20.55 -9.33 9.29
CA SER A 366 19.19 -9.16 8.78
C SER A 366 18.31 -10.41 8.96
N GLY A 367 18.78 -11.44 9.66
CA GLY A 367 18.04 -12.67 9.92
C GLY A 367 18.19 -13.76 8.86
N MET A 368 19.18 -13.65 7.96
CA MET A 368 19.39 -14.53 6.80
C MET A 368 18.19 -14.56 5.83
N PRO A 369 17.71 -13.40 5.33
CA PRO A 369 16.55 -13.34 4.45
C PRO A 369 16.84 -14.03 3.10
N VAL A 370 15.85 -14.74 2.57
CA VAL A 370 15.94 -15.46 1.30
C VAL A 370 14.67 -15.17 0.50
N ASP A 371 14.80 -14.52 -0.66
CA ASP A 371 13.61 -14.26 -1.49
C ASP A 371 13.05 -15.59 -2.01
N GLY A 372 11.77 -15.85 -1.72
CA GLY A 372 11.06 -17.04 -2.20
C GLY A 372 11.06 -18.25 -1.27
N TRP A 373 11.54 -18.13 -0.03
CA TRP A 373 11.35 -19.15 1.02
C TRP A 373 10.02 -18.90 1.74
N SER A 374 9.02 -19.76 1.50
CA SER A 374 7.82 -19.81 2.34
C SER A 374 8.12 -20.63 3.60
N ASP A 375 7.92 -20.02 4.77
CA ASP A 375 8.19 -20.60 6.08
C ASP A 375 7.56 -22.00 6.28
N ILE A 376 8.40 -22.93 6.76
CA ILE A 376 8.01 -24.18 7.40
C ILE A 376 7.93 -23.85 8.90
N GLY A 377 6.74 -24.01 9.50
CA GLY A 377 6.45 -23.82 10.94
C GLY A 377 7.15 -24.86 11.84
N ASP A 378 7.09 -24.82 13.18
CA ASP A 378 6.08 -24.32 14.12
C ASP A 378 6.77 -23.87 15.45
N GLY A 379 6.19 -23.00 16.29
CA GLY A 379 5.35 -23.36 17.47
C GLY A 379 6.19 -24.01 18.60
N ASP A 380 6.29 -23.55 19.85
CA ASP A 380 5.36 -22.90 20.77
C ASP A 380 6.14 -22.41 22.03
N GLY A 381 5.59 -21.45 22.77
CA GLY A 381 5.94 -21.21 24.17
C GLY A 381 6.34 -19.78 24.57
N GLY A 382 5.36 -18.89 24.78
CA GLY A 382 5.49 -17.81 25.78
C GLY A 382 5.09 -16.40 25.37
N GLY A 383 3.79 -16.13 25.28
CA GLY A 383 3.17 -14.90 25.80
C GLY A 383 3.35 -13.58 25.05
N GLY A 384 2.31 -13.16 24.33
CA GLY A 384 1.94 -11.75 24.19
C GLY A 384 1.88 -11.17 22.77
N GLY A 385 0.68 -11.23 22.17
CA GLY A 385 0.16 -10.21 21.24
C GLY A 385 0.83 -10.07 19.87
N GLY A 386 0.27 -10.75 18.87
CA GLY A 386 0.77 -10.71 17.49
C GLY A 386 0.40 -9.45 16.69
N THR A 387 1.20 -9.18 15.66
CA THR A 387 0.78 -9.01 14.26
C THR A 387 1.99 -9.26 13.35
N SER A 388 1.73 -9.87 12.20
CA SER A 388 2.67 -10.26 11.15
C SER A 388 3.69 -9.20 10.74
N GLY A 389 4.96 -9.60 10.57
CA GLY A 389 5.83 -9.08 9.51
C GLY A 389 6.24 -7.61 9.56
N VAL A 390 6.11 -6.94 10.70
CA VAL A 390 6.58 -5.55 10.83
C VAL A 390 7.43 -5.39 12.08
N ARG A 391 8.49 -4.57 11.94
CA ARG A 391 9.49 -4.16 12.93
C ARG A 391 8.99 -4.29 14.39
N SER A 392 9.76 -4.97 15.25
CA SER A 392 9.41 -5.17 16.67
C SER A 392 9.15 -3.85 17.41
N VAL A 393 8.33 -3.86 18.45
CA VAL A 393 7.98 -2.63 19.21
C VAL A 393 9.22 -1.88 19.71
N ALA A 394 10.22 -2.59 20.21
CA ALA A 394 11.51 -2.00 20.57
C ALA A 394 12.20 -1.31 19.38
N SER A 395 12.07 -1.88 18.19
CA SER A 395 12.61 -1.30 16.96
C SER A 395 11.75 -0.14 16.44
N GLN A 396 10.44 -0.13 16.70
CA GLN A 396 9.55 1.01 16.44
C GLN A 396 9.92 2.18 17.36
N GLN A 397 10.09 1.95 18.66
CA GLN A 397 10.56 2.93 19.63
C GLN A 397 11.93 3.50 19.24
N LYS A 398 12.88 2.65 18.82
CA LYS A 398 14.18 3.09 18.28
C LYS A 398 14.03 3.93 17.02
N ALA A 399 13.14 3.55 16.11
CA ALA A 399 12.89 4.28 14.87
C ALA A 399 12.28 5.66 15.13
N VAL A 400 11.29 5.75 16.02
CA VAL A 400 10.70 7.01 16.50
C VAL A 400 11.76 7.93 17.10
N ASN A 401 12.60 7.40 18.00
CA ASN A 401 13.69 8.15 18.63
C ASN A 401 14.77 8.58 17.62
N SER A 402 15.10 7.71 16.64
CA SER A 402 16.10 8.00 15.61
C SER A 402 15.71 9.16 14.70
N LEU A 403 14.41 9.44 14.57
CA LEU A 403 13.91 10.59 13.82
C LEU A 403 13.78 11.86 14.69
N GLY A 404 14.14 11.81 15.98
CA GLY A 404 14.20 12.98 16.87
C GLY A 404 12.93 13.27 17.70
N TYR A 405 12.11 12.25 18.00
CA TYR A 405 10.97 12.41 18.90
C TYR A 405 11.42 12.82 20.32
N THR A 406 10.78 13.84 20.91
CA THR A 406 11.20 14.41 22.21
C THR A 406 10.02 14.61 23.17
N PRO A 407 10.12 14.20 24.45
CA PRO A 407 11.21 13.42 25.04
C PRO A 407 11.29 12.01 24.43
N PRO A 408 12.50 11.41 24.34
CA PRO A 408 12.69 10.11 23.72
C PRO A 408 11.89 9.04 24.44
N LEU A 409 11.39 8.06 23.70
CA LEU A 409 10.70 6.89 24.23
C LEU A 409 11.67 5.94 24.93
N ASP A 410 11.24 5.35 26.03
CA ASP A 410 11.92 4.20 26.63
C ASP A 410 11.84 3.00 25.67
N VAL A 411 12.98 2.35 25.40
CA VAL A 411 13.07 1.23 24.47
C VAL A 411 12.93 -0.08 25.23
N ASP A 412 11.73 -0.30 25.77
CA ASP A 412 11.38 -1.45 26.61
C ASP A 412 10.72 -2.59 25.81
N GLY A 413 10.35 -2.34 24.55
CA GLY A 413 9.65 -3.31 23.71
C GLY A 413 8.17 -3.47 24.03
N ILE A 414 7.58 -2.56 24.81
CA ILE A 414 6.18 -2.60 25.24
C ILE A 414 5.36 -1.56 24.48
N THR A 415 4.22 -1.98 23.93
CA THR A 415 3.28 -1.06 23.27
C THR A 415 2.41 -0.36 24.32
N GLY A 416 2.89 0.79 24.81
CA GLY A 416 2.14 1.66 25.72
C GLY A 416 1.61 2.94 25.04
N PRO A 417 0.81 3.76 25.75
CA PRO A 417 0.25 5.01 25.21
C PRO A 417 1.31 5.98 24.66
N LYS A 418 2.50 6.02 25.28
CA LYS A 418 3.65 6.82 24.80
C LYS A 418 4.21 6.28 23.48
N THR A 419 4.33 4.96 23.33
CA THR A 419 4.76 4.30 22.09
C THR A 419 3.78 4.59 20.96
N VAL A 420 2.47 4.47 21.19
CA VAL A 420 1.42 4.77 20.19
C VAL A 420 1.47 6.23 19.75
N ALA A 421 1.65 7.17 20.69
CA ALA A 421 1.79 8.60 20.37
C ALA A 421 3.06 8.88 19.53
N GLY A 422 4.18 8.21 19.84
CA GLY A 422 5.41 8.32 19.07
C GLY A 422 5.30 7.72 17.67
N VAL A 423 4.57 6.61 17.50
CA VAL A 423 4.30 6.02 16.18
C VAL A 423 3.39 6.92 15.34
N LYS A 424 2.33 7.52 15.92
CA LYS A 424 1.51 8.53 15.22
C LYS A 424 2.33 9.71 14.75
N TRP A 425 3.23 10.19 15.59
CA TRP A 425 4.14 11.27 15.23
C TRP A 425 5.08 10.87 14.08
N LEU A 426 5.66 9.66 14.13
CA LEU A 426 6.51 9.17 13.06
C LEU A 426 5.73 8.97 11.76
N GLN A 427 4.51 8.42 11.82
CA GLN A 427 3.63 8.24 10.67
C GLN A 427 3.30 9.57 9.99
N ALA A 428 2.96 10.59 10.79
CA ALA A 428 2.80 11.95 10.29
C ALA A 428 4.09 12.50 9.66
N LYS A 429 5.26 12.14 10.21
CA LYS A 429 6.58 12.57 9.72
C LYS A 429 7.03 11.86 8.43
N VAL A 430 6.64 10.60 8.23
CA VAL A 430 6.98 9.80 7.02
C VAL A 430 5.86 9.78 5.97
N GLY A 431 4.76 10.52 6.19
CA GLY A 431 3.73 10.78 5.19
C GLY A 431 2.67 9.67 5.04
N VAL A 432 2.34 8.96 6.13
CA VAL A 432 1.28 7.93 6.14
C VAL A 432 0.20 8.23 7.19
N THR A 433 -0.94 7.55 7.11
CA THR A 433 -2.05 7.69 8.06
C THR A 433 -1.57 7.51 9.50
N ALA A 434 -1.79 8.52 10.35
CA ALA A 434 -1.34 8.56 11.74
C ALA A 434 -2.31 7.81 12.69
N ASP A 435 -2.48 6.52 12.47
CA ASP A 435 -3.37 5.65 13.27
C ASP A 435 -2.70 5.11 14.54
N GLY A 436 -1.37 5.21 14.66
CA GLY A 436 -0.58 4.76 15.80
C GLY A 436 -0.24 3.28 15.77
N ILE A 437 -0.50 2.61 14.65
CA ILE A 437 -0.25 1.20 14.42
C ILE A 437 0.86 1.07 13.39
N TRP A 438 2.00 0.51 13.78
CA TRP A 438 3.12 0.32 12.87
C TRP A 438 2.86 -0.87 11.92
N GLY A 439 2.15 -0.61 10.83
CA GLY A 439 1.86 -1.55 9.76
C GLY A 439 2.89 -1.54 8.62
N PRO A 440 2.70 -2.39 7.60
CA PRO A 440 3.58 -2.48 6.43
C PRO A 440 3.78 -1.14 5.71
N ASP A 441 2.74 -0.31 5.65
CA ASP A 441 2.80 1.02 5.03
C ASP A 441 3.67 1.98 5.86
N THR A 442 3.60 1.90 7.19
CA THR A 442 4.48 2.65 8.10
C THR A 442 5.94 2.19 7.97
N GLU A 443 6.18 0.88 7.84
CA GLU A 443 7.52 0.33 7.66
C GLU A 443 8.12 0.66 6.28
N ALA A 444 7.31 0.59 5.22
CA ALA A 444 7.72 0.96 3.87
C ALA A 444 8.05 2.46 3.80
N ALA A 445 7.21 3.31 4.38
CA ALA A 445 7.44 4.75 4.45
C ALA A 445 8.67 5.10 5.30
N TYR A 446 8.85 4.47 6.47
CA TYR A 446 10.04 4.65 7.31
C TYR A 446 11.33 4.19 6.60
N ARG A 447 11.31 3.08 5.87
CA ARG A 447 12.47 2.60 5.09
C ARG A 447 12.78 3.49 3.90
N ALA A 448 11.75 3.96 3.19
CA ALA A 448 11.90 4.91 2.11
C ALA A 448 12.52 6.22 2.63
N TYR A 449 12.07 6.68 3.80
CA TYR A 449 12.57 7.88 4.49
C TYR A 449 14.03 7.75 4.97
N THR A 450 14.54 6.53 5.22
CA THR A 450 15.86 6.30 5.87
C THR A 450 16.94 5.66 4.97
N SER A 451 16.65 5.37 3.70
CA SER A 451 17.60 4.64 2.81
C SER A 451 18.61 5.53 2.05
N THR A 452 19.91 5.19 2.14
CA THR A 452 21.04 5.82 1.42
C THR A 452 21.86 4.82 0.58
N GLY A 453 22.00 5.08 -0.74
CA GLY A 453 23.23 4.94 -1.56
C GLY A 453 23.76 3.57 -2.06
N GLY A 454 23.72 3.31 -3.39
CA GLY A 454 24.67 2.41 -4.09
C GLY A 454 24.10 1.57 -5.27
N PRO A 455 24.73 1.52 -6.47
CA PRO A 455 24.08 1.10 -7.72
C PRO A 455 24.32 -0.36 -8.14
N GLY A 456 23.30 -1.02 -8.70
CA GLY A 456 23.52 -2.15 -9.62
C GLY A 456 22.57 -3.36 -9.52
N LYS A 457 21.53 -3.33 -10.36
CA LYS A 457 20.70 -4.43 -10.89
C LYS A 457 19.58 -5.06 -10.03
N GLY A 458 18.39 -4.44 -10.20
CA GLY A 458 17.09 -5.09 -10.46
C GLY A 458 16.15 -5.15 -9.25
N MET A 459 15.16 -4.28 -9.03
CA MET A 459 14.44 -3.31 -9.88
C MET A 459 14.95 -1.87 -9.74
N SER A 460 15.50 -1.28 -10.80
CA SER A 460 15.96 0.12 -10.79
C SER A 460 14.93 1.05 -11.42
N SER A 461 14.06 1.66 -10.62
CA SER A 461 13.22 2.77 -11.08
C SER A 461 13.26 4.01 -10.18
N VAL A 462 14.26 4.15 -9.31
CA VAL A 462 14.46 5.42 -8.57
C VAL A 462 15.96 5.74 -8.48
N ARG A 463 16.30 6.98 -8.82
CA ARG A 463 17.66 7.55 -8.83
C ARG A 463 18.32 7.56 -7.45
N SER A 464 19.66 7.46 -7.41
CA SER A 464 20.42 7.76 -6.17
C SER A 464 20.22 9.22 -5.76
N ILE A 465 20.36 9.57 -4.48
CA ILE A 465 20.18 10.95 -3.99
C ILE A 465 21.03 11.96 -4.77
N ALA A 466 22.30 11.64 -5.03
CA ALA A 466 23.16 12.46 -5.89
C ALA A 466 22.60 12.59 -7.32
N SER A 467 22.03 11.52 -7.87
CA SER A 467 21.36 11.55 -9.18
C SER A 467 20.02 12.30 -9.15
N GLN A 468 19.33 12.36 -8.01
CA GLN A 468 18.13 13.16 -7.80
C GLN A 468 18.51 14.64 -7.72
N GLN A 469 19.47 15.01 -6.86
CA GLN A 469 20.03 16.36 -6.75
C GLN A 469 20.51 16.86 -8.12
N LYS A 470 21.23 16.02 -8.87
CA LYS A 470 21.66 16.33 -10.23
C LYS A 470 20.47 16.50 -11.18
N ALA A 471 19.49 15.60 -11.14
CA ALA A 471 18.30 15.67 -11.98
C ALA A 471 17.43 16.92 -11.71
N VAL A 472 17.26 17.31 -10.45
CA VAL A 472 16.60 18.57 -10.04
C VAL A 472 17.37 19.79 -10.56
N ASN A 473 18.70 19.78 -10.43
CA ASN A 473 19.57 20.85 -10.94
C ASN A 473 19.55 20.95 -12.47
N ASP A 474 19.58 19.81 -13.17
CA ASP A 474 19.55 19.73 -14.63
C ASP A 474 18.23 20.28 -15.20
N LEU A 475 17.13 20.22 -14.43
CA LEU A 475 15.84 20.81 -14.77
C LEU A 475 15.73 22.31 -14.41
N GLY A 476 16.77 22.90 -13.81
CA GLY A 476 16.86 24.35 -13.59
C GLY A 476 16.43 24.84 -12.21
N HIS A 477 16.39 23.99 -11.19
CA HIS A 477 16.11 24.41 -9.81
C HIS A 477 17.10 25.48 -9.31
N THR A 478 16.59 26.55 -8.70
CA THR A 478 17.41 27.63 -8.12
C THR A 478 16.98 27.94 -6.68
N PRO A 479 17.94 28.11 -5.74
CA PRO A 479 19.38 27.88 -5.88
C PRO A 479 19.70 26.40 -6.15
N LYS A 480 20.82 26.14 -6.85
CA LYS A 480 21.24 24.76 -7.14
C LYS A 480 21.48 23.98 -5.85
N LEU A 481 21.12 22.70 -5.87
CA LEU A 481 21.42 21.76 -4.80
C LEU A 481 22.89 21.34 -4.86
N ASP A 482 23.50 21.15 -3.69
CA ASP A 482 24.79 20.49 -3.56
C ASP A 482 24.62 19.00 -3.91
N VAL A 483 25.44 18.46 -4.82
CA VAL A 483 25.35 17.06 -5.28
C VAL A 483 26.27 16.20 -4.39
N ASP A 484 25.94 16.17 -3.10
CA ASP A 484 26.72 15.50 -2.06
C ASP A 484 26.23 14.06 -1.77
N GLY A 485 25.09 13.66 -2.35
CA GLY A 485 24.48 12.36 -2.12
C GLY A 485 23.77 12.23 -0.76
N VAL A 486 23.60 13.32 -0.02
CA VAL A 486 22.93 13.37 1.28
C VAL A 486 21.52 13.91 1.11
N PHE A 487 20.51 13.18 1.60
CA PHE A 487 19.12 13.62 1.51
C PHE A 487 18.80 14.56 2.68
N GLY A 488 19.07 15.85 2.48
CA GLY A 488 18.77 16.90 3.46
C GLY A 488 17.56 17.75 3.11
N PRO A 489 17.17 18.71 3.97
CA PRO A 489 16.02 19.60 3.75
C PRO A 489 16.06 20.37 2.42
N ARG A 490 17.26 20.69 1.91
CA ARG A 490 17.42 21.32 0.59
C ARG A 490 17.08 20.36 -0.55
N THR A 491 17.50 19.10 -0.44
CA THR A 491 17.18 18.07 -1.43
C THR A 491 15.69 17.76 -1.43
N GLU A 492 15.07 17.61 -0.26
CA GLU A 492 13.62 17.46 -0.13
C GLU A 492 12.86 18.63 -0.80
N ALA A 493 13.27 19.88 -0.53
CA ALA A 493 12.67 21.06 -1.16
C ALA A 493 12.82 21.06 -2.69
N GLY A 494 13.97 20.63 -3.21
CA GLY A 494 14.19 20.51 -4.65
C GLY A 494 13.41 19.38 -5.31
N VAL A 495 13.18 18.26 -4.61
CA VAL A 495 12.31 17.18 -5.08
C VAL A 495 10.84 17.61 -5.04
N LYS A 496 10.39 18.30 -3.98
CA LYS A 496 9.06 18.93 -3.94
C LYS A 496 8.85 19.86 -5.13
N TRP A 497 9.82 20.73 -5.39
CA TRP A 497 9.78 21.62 -6.56
C TRP A 497 9.62 20.86 -7.88
N LEU A 498 10.36 19.76 -8.07
CA LEU A 498 10.23 18.92 -9.26
C LEU A 498 8.86 18.23 -9.34
N GLN A 499 8.36 17.69 -8.24
CA GLN A 499 7.08 17.00 -8.18
C GLN A 499 5.91 17.95 -8.44
N THR A 500 5.95 19.12 -7.82
CA THR A 500 5.10 20.27 -8.10
C THR A 500 5.16 20.56 -9.61
N ARG A 501 6.35 20.77 -10.18
CA ARG A 501 6.54 21.01 -11.62
C ARG A 501 6.03 19.88 -12.53
N ALA A 502 6.07 18.64 -12.06
CA ALA A 502 5.69 17.45 -12.83
C ALA A 502 4.24 16.98 -12.58
N GLY A 503 3.47 17.70 -11.74
CA GLY A 503 2.05 17.41 -11.49
C GLY A 503 1.79 16.15 -10.66
N VAL A 504 2.79 15.65 -9.94
CA VAL A 504 2.66 14.53 -8.99
C VAL A 504 2.62 15.06 -7.55
N PRO A 505 2.08 14.30 -6.57
CA PRO A 505 2.06 14.73 -5.18
C PRO A 505 3.44 15.23 -4.71
N ALA A 506 3.50 16.47 -4.22
CA ALA A 506 4.73 17.15 -3.80
C ALA A 506 5.11 16.78 -2.36
N ASP A 507 5.27 15.47 -2.11
CA ASP A 507 5.64 14.91 -0.82
C ASP A 507 7.13 15.07 -0.48
N GLY A 508 7.94 15.46 -1.46
CA GLY A 508 9.37 15.69 -1.38
C GLY A 508 10.21 14.45 -1.53
N LEU A 509 9.61 13.32 -1.90
CA LEU A 509 10.25 12.01 -1.97
C LEU A 509 10.33 11.53 -3.42
N TRP A 510 11.51 11.14 -3.89
CA TRP A 510 11.66 10.67 -5.28
C TRP A 510 11.15 9.23 -5.43
N GLY A 511 9.85 9.05 -5.60
CA GLY A 511 9.23 7.75 -5.83
C GLY A 511 9.15 7.35 -7.32
N PRO A 512 8.59 6.17 -7.64
CA PRO A 512 8.38 5.73 -9.02
C PRO A 512 7.53 6.71 -9.86
N ALA A 513 6.55 7.38 -9.24
CA ALA A 513 5.76 8.43 -9.90
C ALA A 513 6.63 9.65 -10.23
N THR A 514 7.50 10.06 -9.32
CA THR A 514 8.48 11.15 -9.52
C THR A 514 9.54 10.79 -10.57
N GLU A 515 10.01 9.53 -10.60
CA GLU A 515 10.94 9.06 -11.63
C GLU A 515 10.28 9.01 -13.01
N ALA A 516 9.04 8.53 -13.12
CA ALA A 516 8.29 8.52 -14.36
C ALA A 516 8.11 9.96 -14.87
N ALA A 517 7.66 10.86 -14.01
CA ALA A 517 7.44 12.25 -14.35
C ALA A 517 8.76 12.97 -14.72
N TYR A 518 9.87 12.68 -14.04
CA TYR A 518 11.20 13.16 -14.44
C TYR A 518 11.62 12.63 -15.83
N ARG A 519 11.38 11.34 -16.14
CA ARG A 519 11.75 10.75 -17.44
C ARG A 519 10.98 11.37 -18.58
N ASP A 520 9.72 11.73 -18.34
CA ASP A 520 8.87 12.40 -19.32
C ASP A 520 9.33 13.85 -19.54
N LEU A 521 9.71 14.56 -18.47
CA LEU A 521 10.32 15.89 -18.55
C LEU A 521 11.70 15.89 -19.23
N ALA A 522 12.50 14.83 -19.06
CA ALA A 522 13.89 14.74 -19.53
C ALA A 522 14.05 14.27 -21.00
N LYS A 523 13.00 13.73 -21.64
CA LYS A 523 13.09 13.12 -22.99
C LYS A 523 12.65 14.00 -24.16
N GLY A 524 12.06 15.17 -23.94
CA GLY A 524 11.78 16.16 -25.00
C GLY A 524 10.95 15.68 -26.21
N GLY A 525 10.15 14.60 -26.10
CA GLY A 525 9.56 13.94 -27.27
C GLY A 525 8.25 13.18 -27.05
N ALA A 526 7.37 13.61 -26.15
CA ALA A 526 6.02 13.05 -26.07
C ALA A 526 5.07 13.79 -27.01
N THR A 527 4.76 13.18 -28.16
CA THR A 527 3.53 13.47 -28.91
C THR A 527 2.34 13.03 -28.08
N TRP A 528 1.46 13.98 -27.83
CA TRP A 528 0.29 13.90 -26.99
C TRP A 528 -0.82 13.05 -27.64
N SER A 529 -1.33 12.07 -26.92
CA SER A 529 -2.69 11.57 -27.16
C SER A 529 -3.31 11.20 -25.82
N ASP A 530 -4.28 12.03 -25.43
CA ASP A 530 -5.32 11.83 -24.40
C ASP A 530 -4.87 11.62 -22.94
N GLY A 531 -4.70 12.76 -22.24
CA GLY A 531 -5.15 12.85 -20.83
C GLY A 531 -4.11 13.02 -19.72
N GLY A 532 -2.87 13.42 -19.99
CA GLY A 532 -1.89 13.76 -18.95
C GLY A 532 -2.19 15.12 -18.29
N LEU A 533 -2.71 15.09 -17.06
CA LEU A 533 -3.07 16.25 -16.22
C LEU A 533 -1.76 16.91 -15.69
N THR A 534 -1.41 18.19 -15.96
CA THR A 534 -2.00 19.37 -15.28
C THR A 534 -3.49 19.40 -15.48
N THR A 535 -4.27 19.41 -14.40
CA THR A 535 -5.61 18.85 -14.42
C THR A 535 -6.66 19.55 -15.29
N VAL A 536 -6.30 20.58 -16.09
CA VAL A 536 -7.29 21.29 -16.92
C VAL A 536 -6.82 21.85 -18.29
N ARG A 537 -5.53 22.18 -18.51
CA ARG A 537 -5.11 22.92 -19.74
C ARG A 537 -3.68 22.62 -20.21
N SER A 538 -3.46 22.41 -21.52
CA SER A 538 -2.14 22.09 -22.08
C SER A 538 -1.13 23.24 -21.98
N VAL A 539 0.17 22.94 -21.86
CA VAL A 539 1.25 23.95 -21.71
C VAL A 539 1.23 25.01 -22.82
N LEU A 540 0.99 24.60 -24.07
CA LEU A 540 0.83 25.54 -25.18
C LEU A 540 -0.35 26.51 -24.94
N ARG A 541 -1.46 26.02 -24.40
CA ARG A 541 -2.60 26.86 -24.02
C ARG A 541 -2.32 27.71 -22.78
N GLN A 542 -1.45 27.27 -21.88
CA GLN A 542 -0.98 28.07 -20.74
C GLN A 542 -0.07 29.23 -21.21
N GLN A 543 0.90 28.97 -22.09
CA GLN A 543 1.75 30.00 -22.71
C GLN A 543 0.92 31.03 -23.48
N LYS A 544 -0.07 30.56 -24.26
CA LYS A 544 -1.06 31.43 -24.92
C LYS A 544 -1.86 32.27 -23.94
N ALA A 545 -2.29 31.70 -22.82
CA ALA A 545 -3.02 32.42 -21.78
C ALA A 545 -2.16 33.51 -21.11
N VAL A 546 -0.90 33.21 -20.78
CA VAL A 546 0.05 34.20 -20.25
C VAL A 546 0.28 35.33 -21.24
N ASN A 547 0.51 34.99 -22.51
CA ASN A 547 0.68 35.97 -23.59
C ASN A 547 -0.58 36.80 -23.83
N SER A 548 -1.78 36.19 -23.76
CA SER A 548 -3.05 36.89 -23.98
C SER A 548 -3.34 37.95 -22.92
N LEU A 549 -2.78 37.80 -21.72
CA LEU A 549 -2.89 38.82 -20.68
C LEU A 549 -1.84 39.93 -20.81
N GLY A 550 -0.94 39.87 -21.81
CA GLY A 550 0.04 40.92 -22.07
C GLY A 550 1.34 40.81 -21.25
N HIS A 551 1.77 39.60 -20.92
CA HIS A 551 3.08 39.38 -20.30
C HIS A 551 4.21 39.91 -21.20
N THR A 552 5.18 40.63 -20.62
CA THR A 552 6.35 41.16 -21.34
C THR A 552 7.66 40.77 -20.64
N PRO A 553 8.65 40.23 -21.37
CA PRO A 553 8.61 39.82 -22.78
C PRO A 553 7.61 38.66 -23.00
N LYS A 554 7.06 38.54 -24.22
CA LYS A 554 6.15 37.43 -24.56
C LYS A 554 6.87 36.10 -24.41
N LEU A 555 6.15 35.08 -23.96
CA LEU A 555 6.63 33.71 -23.94
C LEU A 555 6.65 33.12 -25.35
N THR A 556 7.64 32.28 -25.62
CA THR A 556 7.64 31.40 -26.79
C THR A 556 6.54 30.34 -26.63
N GLU A 557 5.66 30.20 -27.62
CA GLU A 557 4.53 29.24 -27.62
C GLU A 557 4.95 27.90 -28.22
N ASP A 558 5.97 27.28 -27.63
CA ASP A 558 6.58 26.03 -28.09
C ASP A 558 5.96 24.78 -27.44
N GLY A 559 5.04 24.96 -26.48
CA GLY A 559 4.45 23.87 -25.70
C GLY A 559 5.40 23.28 -24.66
N LEU A 560 6.56 23.90 -24.43
CA LEU A 560 7.57 23.45 -23.47
C LEU A 560 7.45 24.23 -22.15
N PHE A 561 7.34 23.49 -21.04
CA PHE A 561 7.25 24.10 -19.72
C PHE A 561 8.66 24.43 -19.17
N GLY A 562 9.23 25.54 -19.65
CA GLY A 562 10.55 26.04 -19.25
C GLY A 562 10.50 27.10 -18.13
N PRO A 563 11.66 27.57 -17.62
CA PRO A 563 11.75 28.60 -16.59
C PRO A 563 11.01 29.91 -16.93
N GLN A 564 10.97 30.27 -18.22
CA GLN A 564 10.21 31.42 -18.69
C GLN A 564 8.69 31.18 -18.61
N THR A 565 8.23 29.97 -18.99
CA THR A 565 6.83 29.57 -18.84
C THR A 565 6.39 29.54 -17.37
N GLU A 566 7.23 29.02 -16.47
CA GLU A 566 6.97 29.04 -15.02
C GLU A 566 6.88 30.47 -14.47
N THR A 567 7.81 31.34 -14.87
CA THR A 567 7.81 32.75 -14.46
C THR A 567 6.57 33.48 -14.97
N GLY A 568 6.21 33.25 -16.23
CA GLY A 568 4.99 33.79 -16.82
C GLY A 568 3.72 33.23 -16.17
N MET A 569 3.75 31.99 -15.71
CA MET A 569 2.64 31.36 -14.99
C MET A 569 2.44 31.98 -13.60
N LYS A 570 3.52 32.17 -12.83
CA LYS A 570 3.49 32.89 -11.55
C LYS A 570 2.98 34.32 -11.71
N TRP A 571 3.39 34.98 -12.78
CA TRP A 571 2.88 36.29 -13.14
C TRP A 571 1.37 36.26 -13.45
N LEU A 572 0.90 35.29 -14.24
CA LEU A 572 -0.53 35.15 -14.56
C LEU A 572 -1.35 34.88 -13.30
N GLN A 573 -0.88 33.99 -12.43
CA GLN A 573 -1.55 33.67 -11.16
C GLN A 573 -1.68 34.86 -10.24
N THR A 574 -0.60 35.65 -10.12
CA THR A 574 -0.62 36.93 -9.40
C THR A 574 -1.66 37.86 -10.01
N ARG A 575 -1.76 37.89 -11.34
CA ARG A 575 -2.68 38.75 -12.08
C ARG A 575 -4.15 38.33 -11.95
N VAL A 576 -4.44 37.04 -11.91
CA VAL A 576 -5.81 36.50 -11.73
C VAL A 576 -6.18 36.28 -10.25
N GLY A 577 -5.28 36.61 -9.33
CA GLY A 577 -5.57 36.65 -7.89
C GLY A 577 -5.53 35.30 -7.18
N VAL A 578 -4.69 34.37 -7.64
CA VAL A 578 -4.45 33.06 -6.99
C VAL A 578 -2.99 32.93 -6.56
N THR A 579 -2.71 31.91 -5.74
CA THR A 579 -1.35 31.60 -5.29
C THR A 579 -0.41 31.43 -6.47
N ALA A 580 0.67 32.21 -6.50
CA ALA A 580 1.67 32.21 -7.57
C ALA A 580 2.68 31.05 -7.40
N ASP A 581 2.20 29.82 -7.51
CA ASP A 581 3.02 28.60 -7.41
C ASP A 581 3.70 28.21 -8.74
N GLY A 582 3.28 28.84 -9.85
CA GLY A 582 3.78 28.61 -11.19
C GLY A 582 3.15 27.44 -11.91
N LEU A 583 2.07 26.84 -11.39
CA LEU A 583 1.41 25.68 -11.98
C LEU A 583 -0.05 25.95 -12.37
N TRP A 584 -0.45 25.41 -13.52
CA TRP A 584 -1.84 25.50 -13.95
C TRP A 584 -2.73 24.41 -13.31
N GLY A 585 -3.19 24.67 -12.09
CA GLY A 585 -4.17 23.82 -11.37
C GLY A 585 -5.64 24.24 -11.56
N PRO A 586 -6.60 23.52 -10.95
CA PRO A 586 -8.03 23.84 -11.03
C PRO A 586 -8.39 25.24 -10.54
N ASP A 587 -7.71 25.74 -9.49
CA ASP A 587 -7.91 27.10 -8.99
C ASP A 587 -7.42 28.14 -10.00
N THR A 588 -6.31 27.84 -10.68
CA THR A 588 -5.78 28.68 -11.76
C THR A 588 -6.68 28.64 -12.98
N GLU A 589 -7.18 27.47 -13.40
CA GLU A 589 -8.16 27.38 -14.49
C GLU A 589 -9.41 28.16 -14.16
N THR A 590 -9.94 27.97 -12.95
CA THR A 590 -11.19 28.61 -12.53
C THR A 590 -11.00 30.12 -12.45
N ALA A 591 -9.91 30.60 -11.86
CA ALA A 591 -9.59 32.03 -11.79
C ALA A 591 -9.28 32.62 -13.17
N PHE A 592 -8.53 31.93 -14.03
CA PHE A 592 -8.26 32.37 -15.39
C PHE A 592 -9.52 32.40 -16.24
N THR A 593 -10.40 31.40 -16.12
CA THR A 593 -11.70 31.36 -16.82
C THR A 593 -12.59 32.49 -16.31
N ARG A 594 -12.70 32.69 -14.99
CA ARG A 594 -13.41 33.84 -14.41
C ARG A 594 -12.82 35.18 -14.81
N PHE A 595 -11.50 35.28 -14.97
CA PHE A 595 -10.81 36.50 -15.38
C PHE A 595 -11.01 36.76 -16.89
N SER A 596 -10.92 35.71 -17.71
CA SER A 596 -11.06 35.75 -19.17
C SER A 596 -12.51 35.96 -19.61
N ASP A 597 -13.45 35.30 -18.93
CA ASP A 597 -14.91 35.43 -19.12
C ASP A 597 -15.51 36.55 -18.25
N GLY A 598 -14.67 37.13 -17.39
CA GLY A 598 -15.04 38.17 -16.45
C GLY A 598 -15.15 39.56 -17.08
N PRO A 599 -15.34 40.58 -16.23
CA PRO A 599 -15.50 41.95 -16.68
C PRO A 599 -14.36 42.46 -17.57
N ASN A 600 -13.14 41.95 -17.37
CA ASN A 600 -11.90 42.46 -17.96
C ASN A 600 -11.88 44.00 -17.96
N LEU A 601 -12.25 44.57 -16.81
CA LEU A 601 -12.28 46.02 -16.63
C LEU A 601 -10.83 46.51 -16.59
N THR A 602 -10.53 47.55 -17.35
CA THR A 602 -9.31 48.33 -17.15
C THR A 602 -9.34 48.88 -15.73
N VAL A 603 -8.27 48.70 -14.96
CA VAL A 603 -8.16 49.23 -13.58
C VAL A 603 -7.67 50.68 -13.64
N ASP A 604 -8.48 51.55 -14.25
CA ASP A 604 -8.18 52.97 -14.48
C ASP A 604 -8.72 53.88 -13.36
N GLY A 605 -9.67 53.39 -12.57
CA GLY A 605 -10.37 54.18 -11.55
C GLY A 605 -11.57 54.94 -12.08
N ASP A 606 -11.99 54.68 -13.31
CA ASP A 606 -13.21 55.23 -13.88
C ASP A 606 -14.44 54.35 -13.56
N PHE A 607 -15.42 54.94 -12.88
CA PHE A 607 -16.67 54.26 -12.54
C PHE A 607 -17.69 54.44 -13.66
N GLY A 608 -17.25 54.19 -14.89
CA GLY A 608 -18.06 54.33 -16.10
C GLY A 608 -19.07 53.19 -16.31
N PRO A 609 -19.88 53.26 -17.38
CA PRO A 609 -21.00 52.34 -17.62
C PRO A 609 -20.63 50.86 -17.58
N ARG A 610 -19.43 50.50 -18.03
CA ARG A 610 -18.93 49.13 -17.97
C ARG A 610 -18.66 48.69 -16.53
N THR A 611 -17.96 49.50 -15.74
CA THR A 611 -17.72 49.22 -14.30
C THR A 611 -19.05 49.13 -13.54
N ILE A 612 -20.00 50.01 -13.87
CA ILE A 612 -21.35 50.01 -13.29
C ILE A 612 -22.09 48.71 -13.61
N ALA A 613 -22.16 48.29 -14.87
CA ALA A 613 -22.88 47.09 -15.28
C ALA A 613 -22.36 45.83 -14.56
N PHE A 614 -21.04 45.72 -14.38
CA PHE A 614 -20.46 44.58 -13.65
C PHE A 614 -20.66 44.68 -12.13
N THR A 615 -20.65 45.89 -11.56
CA THR A 615 -21.02 46.09 -10.16
C THR A 615 -22.48 45.69 -9.91
N GLN A 616 -23.39 46.09 -10.80
CA GLN A 616 -24.81 45.73 -10.77
C GLN A 616 -25.01 44.21 -10.83
N ARG A 617 -24.29 43.53 -11.73
CA ARG A 617 -24.32 42.07 -11.83
C ARG A 617 -23.85 41.39 -10.54
N ALA A 618 -22.79 41.90 -9.91
CA ALA A 618 -22.25 41.34 -8.66
C ALA A 618 -23.22 41.51 -7.47
N ILE A 619 -23.92 42.65 -7.39
CA ILE A 619 -24.90 42.92 -6.33
C ILE A 619 -26.31 42.39 -6.66
N GLY A 620 -26.46 41.63 -7.76
CA GLY A 620 -27.70 40.91 -8.10
C GLY A 620 -28.83 41.78 -8.64
N VAL A 621 -28.54 42.86 -9.36
CA VAL A 621 -29.54 43.68 -10.06
C VAL A 621 -29.28 43.72 -11.57
N THR A 622 -30.25 44.22 -12.33
CA THR A 622 -30.12 44.38 -13.79
C THR A 622 -28.89 45.21 -14.14
N ALA A 623 -28.04 44.66 -15.01
CA ALA A 623 -26.80 45.28 -15.45
C ALA A 623 -27.04 46.20 -16.66
N ASP A 624 -27.63 47.37 -16.41
CA ASP A 624 -27.95 48.38 -17.44
C ASP A 624 -26.83 49.42 -17.64
N GLY A 625 -25.80 49.42 -16.79
CA GLY A 625 -24.69 50.35 -16.87
C GLY A 625 -25.00 51.75 -16.31
N VAL A 626 -26.14 51.95 -15.66
CA VAL A 626 -26.59 53.22 -15.09
C VAL A 626 -26.67 53.12 -13.57
N TRP A 627 -25.92 53.97 -12.84
CA TRP A 627 -25.86 53.90 -11.37
C TRP A 627 -27.05 54.58 -10.68
N GLY A 628 -28.23 53.97 -10.82
CA GLY A 628 -29.51 54.44 -10.30
C GLY A 628 -29.81 54.05 -8.85
N ALA A 629 -30.96 54.50 -8.34
CA ALA A 629 -31.39 54.30 -6.95
C ALA A 629 -31.50 52.82 -6.56
N GLU A 630 -31.91 51.94 -7.50
CA GLU A 630 -32.00 50.50 -7.26
C GLU A 630 -30.61 49.88 -7.02
N SER A 631 -29.62 50.24 -7.84
CA SER A 631 -28.25 49.75 -7.70
C SER A 631 -27.61 50.23 -6.40
N LYS A 632 -27.90 51.47 -5.98
CA LYS A 632 -27.44 52.02 -4.69
C LYS A 632 -28.04 51.27 -3.49
N ARG A 633 -29.35 51.01 -3.51
CA ARG A 633 -30.02 50.18 -2.47
C ARG A 633 -29.50 48.74 -2.46
N ALA A 634 -29.25 48.16 -3.63
CA ALA A 634 -28.68 46.82 -3.73
C ALA A 634 -27.27 46.75 -3.16
N LEU A 635 -26.44 47.78 -3.41
CA LEU A 635 -25.10 47.87 -2.81
C LEU A 635 -25.19 47.94 -1.28
N GLN A 636 -26.08 48.77 -0.74
CA GLN A 636 -26.27 48.85 0.72
C GLN A 636 -26.71 47.52 1.33
N ARG A 637 -27.66 46.81 0.68
CA ARG A 637 -28.06 45.45 1.09
C ARG A 637 -26.89 44.47 1.03
N HIS A 638 -26.14 44.48 -0.06
CA HIS A 638 -24.97 43.64 -0.24
C HIS A 638 -23.95 43.87 0.89
N LEU A 639 -23.61 45.13 1.19
CA LEU A 639 -22.68 45.47 2.26
C LEU A 639 -23.21 45.09 3.65
N ASN A 640 -24.50 45.21 3.91
CA ASN A 640 -25.09 44.72 5.15
C ASN A 640 -24.96 43.21 5.29
N THR A 641 -25.25 42.46 4.22
CA THR A 641 -25.15 41.00 4.21
C THR A 641 -23.71 40.52 4.38
N TRP A 642 -22.77 41.07 3.61
CA TRP A 642 -21.42 40.52 3.49
C TRP A 642 -20.36 41.21 4.36
N SER A 643 -20.67 42.39 4.90
CA SER A 643 -19.76 43.13 5.79
C SER A 643 -20.38 43.59 7.11
N ASN A 644 -21.62 43.17 7.40
CA ASN A 644 -22.37 43.57 8.60
C ASN A 644 -22.35 45.10 8.82
N ALA A 645 -22.51 45.86 7.74
CA ALA A 645 -22.26 47.30 7.73
C ALA A 645 -23.30 48.14 8.51
N GLY A 646 -24.46 47.58 8.85
CA GLY A 646 -25.51 48.27 9.61
C GLY A 646 -26.08 49.52 8.93
N LEU A 647 -26.03 49.58 7.59
CA LEU A 647 -26.51 50.72 6.80
C LEU A 647 -28.03 50.73 6.68
N THR A 648 -28.63 51.91 6.70
CA THR A 648 -30.00 52.11 6.22
C THR A 648 -30.04 51.93 4.70
N VAL A 649 -31.05 51.21 4.18
CA VAL A 649 -31.21 50.96 2.74
C VAL A 649 -32.09 52.06 2.13
N ASP A 650 -31.52 53.25 1.98
CA ASP A 650 -32.20 54.47 1.51
C ASP A 650 -31.88 54.84 0.05
N GLY A 651 -30.90 54.18 -0.57
CA GLY A 651 -30.45 54.47 -1.94
C GLY A 651 -29.44 55.61 -2.02
N ASP A 652 -28.94 56.11 -0.90
CA ASP A 652 -27.94 57.16 -0.83
C ASP A 652 -26.54 56.58 -0.58
N THR A 653 -25.65 56.73 -1.57
CA THR A 653 -24.22 56.36 -1.46
C THR A 653 -23.42 57.46 -0.76
N GLY A 654 -23.87 57.88 0.43
CA GLY A 654 -23.19 58.86 1.27
C GLY A 654 -21.94 58.31 1.96
N PRO A 655 -21.25 59.14 2.78
CA PRO A 655 -19.96 58.78 3.36
C PRO A 655 -19.94 57.48 4.17
N ASN A 656 -21.04 57.13 4.85
CA ASN A 656 -21.13 55.89 5.62
C ASN A 656 -21.19 54.65 4.71
N THR A 657 -21.98 54.70 3.64
CA THR A 657 -22.03 53.65 2.61
C THR A 657 -20.67 53.47 1.95
N VAL A 658 -19.97 54.57 1.63
CA VAL A 658 -18.65 54.51 1.01
C VAL A 658 -17.58 53.97 1.95
N LYS A 659 -17.58 54.36 3.24
CA LYS A 659 -16.66 53.79 4.24
C LYS A 659 -16.88 52.28 4.40
N ALA A 660 -18.13 51.83 4.37
CA ALA A 660 -18.45 50.40 4.39
C ALA A 660 -17.91 49.69 3.13
N LEU A 661 -18.12 50.26 1.94
CA LEU A 661 -17.57 49.74 0.70
C LEU A 661 -16.04 49.65 0.74
N GLN A 662 -15.36 50.71 1.18
CA GLN A 662 -13.89 50.74 1.27
C GLN A 662 -13.38 49.63 2.21
N ARG A 663 -13.99 49.44 3.38
CA ARG A 663 -13.63 48.34 4.29
C ARG A 663 -13.86 46.97 3.65
N HIS A 664 -14.97 46.79 2.97
CA HIS A 664 -15.29 45.55 2.27
C HIS A 664 -14.27 45.25 1.17
N LEU A 665 -13.91 46.24 0.36
CA LEU A 665 -12.90 46.11 -0.70
C LEU A 665 -11.50 45.80 -0.14
N MET A 666 -11.12 46.35 1.02
CA MET A 666 -9.86 45.99 1.68
C MET A 666 -9.81 44.51 2.04
N LEU A 667 -10.93 43.94 2.54
CA LEU A 667 -11.02 42.51 2.85
C LEU A 667 -10.95 41.65 1.58
N MET A 668 -11.61 42.10 0.50
CA MET A 668 -11.68 41.32 -0.74
C MET A 668 -10.40 41.39 -1.58
N THR A 669 -9.64 42.48 -1.52
CA THR A 669 -8.47 42.68 -2.41
C THR A 669 -7.14 42.69 -1.67
N GLY A 670 -7.13 42.82 -0.34
CA GLY A 670 -5.92 43.05 0.46
C GLY A 670 -5.28 44.42 0.23
N THR A 671 -5.90 45.30 -0.57
CA THR A 671 -5.38 46.65 -0.81
C THR A 671 -5.54 47.52 0.44
N LYS A 672 -4.57 48.40 0.70
CA LYS A 672 -4.68 49.41 1.76
C LYS A 672 -5.43 50.62 1.21
N LEU A 673 -6.70 50.77 1.57
CA LEU A 673 -7.51 51.94 1.25
C LEU A 673 -7.60 52.87 2.46
N THR A 674 -7.61 54.18 2.21
CA THR A 674 -8.00 55.17 3.20
C THR A 674 -9.52 55.13 3.38
N ILE A 675 -10.00 54.98 4.62
CA ILE A 675 -11.43 54.93 4.94
C ILE A 675 -11.96 56.37 5.18
N ASP A 676 -12.07 57.14 4.11
CA ASP A 676 -12.47 58.56 4.14
C ASP A 676 -13.96 58.79 3.85
N GLY A 677 -14.64 57.82 3.24
CA GLY A 677 -16.02 57.97 2.79
C GLY A 677 -16.18 58.73 1.47
N ALA A 678 -15.09 58.95 0.74
CA ALA A 678 -15.11 59.53 -0.60
C ALA A 678 -14.95 58.44 -1.66
N TRP A 679 -15.94 58.32 -2.56
CA TRP A 679 -15.87 57.37 -3.67
C TRP A 679 -15.07 58.01 -4.81
N GLY A 680 -13.74 57.98 -4.69
CA GLY A 680 -12.81 58.45 -5.72
C GLY A 680 -12.16 57.33 -6.54
N ALA A 681 -11.27 57.71 -7.45
CA ALA A 681 -10.60 56.79 -8.38
C ALA A 681 -9.86 55.63 -7.69
N THR A 682 -9.34 55.83 -6.48
CA THR A 682 -8.66 54.77 -5.71
C THR A 682 -9.65 53.71 -5.21
N THR A 683 -10.82 54.13 -4.71
CA THR A 683 -11.92 53.23 -4.33
C THR A 683 -12.42 52.48 -5.57
N THR A 684 -12.56 53.16 -6.70
CA THR A 684 -12.98 52.54 -7.97
C THR A 684 -11.96 51.53 -8.50
N ARG A 685 -10.65 51.81 -8.44
CA ARG A 685 -9.62 50.83 -8.83
C ARG A 685 -9.67 49.57 -7.97
N ALA A 686 -9.90 49.72 -6.68
CA ALA A 686 -10.07 48.56 -5.79
C ALA A 686 -11.36 47.77 -6.12
N LEU A 687 -12.46 48.46 -6.45
CA LEU A 687 -13.69 47.83 -6.91
C LEU A 687 -13.51 47.08 -8.24
N GLN A 688 -12.91 47.71 -9.25
CA GLN A 688 -12.58 47.09 -10.54
C GLN A 688 -11.69 45.85 -10.34
N THR A 689 -10.72 45.94 -9.42
CA THR A 689 -9.86 44.81 -9.05
C THR A 689 -10.65 43.68 -8.41
N ALA A 690 -11.54 43.99 -7.46
CA ALA A 690 -12.39 42.99 -6.80
C ALA A 690 -13.33 42.30 -7.79
N LEU A 691 -13.95 43.07 -8.70
CA LEU A 691 -14.84 42.58 -9.75
C LEU A 691 -14.10 41.68 -10.75
N ASN A 692 -12.90 42.08 -11.20
CA ASN A 692 -12.07 41.26 -12.09
C ASN A 692 -11.61 39.96 -11.44
N GLN A 693 -11.42 39.95 -10.12
CA GLN A 693 -11.06 38.75 -9.35
C GLN A 693 -12.26 37.85 -9.01
N GLY A 694 -13.50 38.29 -9.32
CA GLY A 694 -14.72 37.60 -8.89
C GLY A 694 -14.87 37.54 -7.37
N ARG A 695 -14.32 38.54 -6.67
CA ARG A 695 -14.29 38.68 -5.22
C ARG A 695 -15.11 39.89 -4.79
N PHE A 696 -16.21 40.19 -5.46
CA PHE A 696 -17.13 41.27 -5.07
C PHE A 696 -18.57 40.81 -5.17
#